data_AF-A0A1V4SXR5-F1
#
_entry.id   AF-A0A1V4SXR5-F1
#
_cell.length_a   1.000
_cell.length_b   1.000
_cell.length_c   1.000
_cell.angle_alpha   90.00
_cell.angle_beta   90.00
_cell.angle_gamma   90.00
#
_symmetry.space_group_name_H-M   'P 1'
#
loop_
_entity.id
_entity.type
_entity.pdbx_description
1 polymer ?
#
loop_
_entity_poly.entity_id
_entity_poly.type
_entity_poly.pdbx_seq_one_letter_code
_entity_poly.pdbx_strand_id
1 'polypeptide(L)'
;MKNGMGMIKEKLSSLIGVSWNITNGDFKFNNISTKEDLNSDIKGIMKLIQLIEKDEFLKIKYSKIGKKINISGKLDICILEFGYEINGIKEKIGNLEIFNGNIIFKNNDILKNLEIIEILREFSNDTFIKIDDREKNVKLIGNFAKQISKSFEYSFALDEFFDCIKNKESFIKNYNSIGEGSILKDEIIFSNKKDYYLNINLKKKGDLLIGIIKDKTEEVIKREALKNLLSHDNITGFKTKEEIVKLINKRLVCAKGRCSLILLDLDDFKFINESFGYQAGDFVLREVGLRLTKKMLSNEYICRHNGDEFIIFFENIDSKEYLEECLTDIMDVFDDPIVYRGKHLYVNGSIGISVSPHNGLEFYGLLKNADAALTIAKKNGKGNFAFFDYSISREFSRTYDIQRCLRTAIKKEEFYVLFQPKVFVSNRKVIGFEALLRWKSSELGPVSPGELIPIAEMTRLIIPISTFILEEVFKKIRELLDLGYDNFKIGINLSELQLRYNTILRDLQEFREKYDVDLKYIEIEITESILMKSFDKNIKILKDIKKLGATIALDDFGTGYSSLNYLTKLPIDVLKIDRSFVTDLNKNLKSRCIVENIINLSHQLGIDVVAEGVEEKEQVDYLKNILCDIIQGYYFSKPREFEDIVKMIGKKI
;
A
#
# COMPACT_ATOMS: atom_id res chain seq x y z
N MET A 1 29.57 16.74 -1.03
CA MET A 1 29.59 15.64 -2.02
C MET A 1 30.18 16.14 -3.33
N LYS A 2 31.51 16.11 -3.40
CA LYS A 2 32.29 16.17 -4.64
C LYS A 2 32.38 14.72 -5.15
N ASN A 3 31.97 14.46 -6.40
CA ASN A 3 32.28 13.30 -7.25
C ASN A 3 31.07 12.88 -8.12
N GLY A 4 30.73 13.72 -9.11
CA GLY A 4 29.68 13.38 -10.10
C GLY A 4 29.74 14.24 -11.37
N MET A 5 30.26 15.46 -11.28
CA MET A 5 30.47 16.36 -12.44
C MET A 5 31.83 16.21 -13.15
N GLY A 6 32.71 15.31 -12.67
CA GLY A 6 34.03 15.08 -13.27
C GLY A 6 34.01 14.22 -14.53
N MET A 7 33.21 13.14 -14.55
CA MET A 7 33.17 12.20 -15.69
C MET A 7 32.39 12.70 -16.91
N ILE A 8 31.57 13.75 -16.77
CA ILE A 8 30.85 14.37 -17.89
C ILE A 8 31.70 15.50 -18.53
N LYS A 9 32.63 16.10 -17.77
CA LYS A 9 33.53 17.14 -18.27
C LYS A 9 34.71 16.61 -19.09
N GLU A 10 35.23 15.42 -18.81
CA GLU A 10 36.31 14.81 -19.61
C GLU A 10 35.83 14.15 -20.91
N LYS A 11 34.55 13.75 -21.00
CA LYS A 11 33.99 13.20 -22.25
C LYS A 11 33.55 14.28 -23.24
N LEU A 12 33.20 15.48 -22.77
CA LEU A 12 32.80 16.60 -23.64
C LEU A 12 33.95 17.54 -24.04
N SER A 13 35.09 17.52 -23.32
CA SER A 13 36.30 18.28 -23.71
C SER A 13 37.19 17.56 -24.74
N SER A 14 36.93 16.30 -25.06
CA SER A 14 37.67 15.53 -26.08
C SER A 14 37.05 15.59 -27.49
N LEU A 15 35.83 16.15 -27.64
CA LEU A 15 35.12 16.13 -28.92
C LEU A 15 35.11 17.46 -29.67
N ILE A 16 35.11 18.63 -29.02
CA ILE A 16 35.12 19.92 -29.73
C ILE A 16 35.81 20.97 -28.84
N GLY A 17 37.11 21.22 -29.07
CA GLY A 17 37.91 22.16 -28.29
C GLY A 17 37.71 23.62 -28.68
N VAL A 18 36.53 24.22 -28.41
CA VAL A 18 36.33 25.68 -28.42
C VAL A 18 35.26 26.10 -27.38
N SER A 19 35.61 27.05 -26.52
CA SER A 19 34.72 27.74 -25.58
C SER A 19 34.17 29.03 -26.20
N TRP A 20 32.87 29.31 -26.04
CA TRP A 20 32.27 30.60 -26.42
C TRP A 20 31.74 31.36 -25.20
N ASN A 21 32.05 32.66 -25.16
CA ASN A 21 31.33 33.68 -24.39
C ASN A 21 30.72 34.68 -25.38
N ILE A 22 29.48 35.12 -25.10
CA ILE A 22 28.67 36.03 -25.92
C ILE A 22 28.96 37.49 -25.55
N THR A 23 29.05 38.40 -26.52
CA THR A 23 28.40 39.74 -26.48
C THR A 23 28.43 40.46 -27.85
N ASN A 24 27.23 40.92 -28.28
CA ASN A 24 26.87 42.05 -29.15
C ASN A 24 27.61 42.34 -30.49
N GLY A 25 26.83 42.25 -31.59
CA GLY A 25 26.72 43.31 -32.63
C GLY A 25 27.75 43.36 -33.77
N ASP A 26 27.29 43.06 -34.99
CA ASP A 26 27.80 43.44 -36.32
C ASP A 26 29.26 43.08 -36.72
N PHE A 27 29.41 42.09 -37.60
CA PHE A 27 30.69 41.83 -38.32
C PHE A 27 30.66 42.36 -39.76
N LYS A 28 31.44 43.41 -40.01
CA LYS A 28 32.05 43.71 -41.33
C LYS A 28 33.44 43.07 -41.36
N PHE A 29 33.74 42.25 -42.38
CA PHE A 29 35.11 41.80 -42.63
C PHE A 29 35.84 42.83 -43.50
N ASN A 30 36.74 43.61 -42.89
CA ASN A 30 37.81 44.30 -43.58
C ASN A 30 39.15 43.65 -43.19
N ASN A 31 39.95 43.35 -44.22
CA ASN A 31 41.37 42.99 -44.19
C ASN A 31 41.75 41.64 -43.57
N ILE A 32 41.80 40.61 -44.43
CA ILE A 32 42.58 39.39 -44.21
C ILE A 32 44.05 39.73 -44.38
N SER A 33 44.81 39.67 -43.29
CA SER A 33 46.27 39.65 -43.34
C SER A 33 46.79 38.59 -42.37
N THR A 34 46.92 37.36 -42.85
CA THR A 34 48.07 36.46 -42.62
C THR A 34 47.82 35.10 -43.28
N LYS A 35 48.92 34.44 -43.67
CA LYS A 35 49.01 33.20 -44.46
C LYS A 35 48.54 31.94 -43.69
N GLU A 36 48.13 32.09 -42.44
CA GLU A 36 47.80 30.98 -41.53
C GLU A 36 46.33 30.56 -41.61
N ASP A 37 45.41 31.49 -41.89
CA ASP A 37 43.97 31.16 -42.04
C ASP A 37 43.71 30.34 -43.31
N LEU A 38 44.46 30.57 -44.39
CA LEU A 38 44.33 29.78 -45.63
C LEU A 38 44.78 28.31 -45.45
N ASN A 39 45.75 28.06 -44.57
CA ASN A 39 46.24 26.71 -44.27
C ASN A 39 45.30 25.94 -43.33
N SER A 40 44.51 26.65 -42.52
CA SER A 40 43.46 26.07 -41.66
C SER A 40 42.31 25.48 -42.50
N ASP A 41 41.85 26.22 -43.50
CA ASP A 41 40.72 25.82 -44.34
C ASP A 41 41.07 24.68 -45.30
N ILE A 42 42.30 24.68 -45.84
CA ILE A 42 42.81 23.57 -46.66
C ILE A 42 43.00 22.29 -45.82
N LYS A 43 43.41 22.41 -44.55
CA LYS A 43 43.47 21.27 -43.62
C LYS A 43 42.08 20.75 -43.28
N GLY A 44 41.08 21.63 -43.12
CA GLY A 44 39.68 21.27 -42.89
C GLY A 44 39.09 20.47 -44.05
N ILE A 45 39.31 20.93 -45.28
CA ILE A 45 38.84 20.28 -46.51
C ILE A 45 39.55 18.94 -46.75
N MET A 46 40.87 18.85 -46.53
CA MET A 46 41.63 17.60 -46.65
C MET A 46 41.24 16.55 -45.60
N LYS A 47 40.84 16.99 -44.40
CA LYS A 47 40.36 16.12 -43.33
C LYS A 47 38.93 15.60 -43.62
N LEU A 48 38.10 16.42 -44.27
CA LEU A 48 36.79 16.02 -44.79
C LEU A 48 36.92 14.99 -45.93
N ILE A 49 37.89 15.19 -46.84
CA ILE A 49 38.19 14.25 -47.94
C ILE A 49 38.71 12.91 -47.39
N GLN A 50 39.60 12.90 -46.40
CA GLN A 50 40.06 11.67 -45.73
C GLN A 50 38.97 10.94 -44.94
N LEU A 51 37.95 11.66 -44.46
CA LEU A 51 36.77 11.06 -43.81
C LEU A 51 35.83 10.42 -44.85
N ILE A 52 35.71 11.02 -46.04
CA ILE A 52 34.94 10.49 -47.18
C ILE A 52 35.65 9.26 -47.79
N GLU A 53 37.00 9.25 -47.85
CA GLU A 53 37.80 8.09 -48.30
C GLU A 53 37.67 6.84 -47.42
N LYS A 54 37.15 6.97 -46.18
CA LYS A 54 36.93 5.85 -45.25
C LYS A 54 35.57 5.17 -45.40
N ASP A 55 34.69 5.69 -46.24
CA ASP A 55 33.38 5.11 -46.51
C ASP A 55 33.45 4.23 -47.76
N GLU A 56 33.36 2.90 -47.61
CA GLU A 56 33.64 1.91 -48.67
C GLU A 56 32.70 1.99 -49.90
N PHE A 57 31.70 2.87 -49.90
CA PHE A 57 30.73 3.04 -50.98
C PHE A 57 31.04 4.18 -51.97
N LEU A 58 32.03 5.05 -51.73
CA LEU A 58 32.35 6.20 -52.60
C LEU A 58 33.84 6.23 -52.98
N LYS A 59 34.19 5.70 -54.16
CA LYS A 59 35.51 5.90 -54.76
C LYS A 59 35.52 7.16 -55.62
N ILE A 60 35.90 8.30 -55.04
CA ILE A 60 36.14 9.53 -55.78
C ILE A 60 37.57 9.51 -56.34
N LYS A 61 37.75 9.65 -57.66
CA LYS A 61 39.07 9.86 -58.28
C LYS A 61 39.22 11.29 -58.76
N TYR A 62 40.36 11.93 -58.48
CA TYR A 62 40.71 13.25 -59.00
C TYR A 62 41.96 13.15 -59.89
N SER A 63 42.06 13.98 -60.93
CA SER A 63 43.27 14.14 -61.75
C SER A 63 43.70 15.60 -61.79
N LYS A 64 44.92 15.89 -61.36
CA LYS A 64 45.51 17.23 -61.37
C LYS A 64 46.04 17.55 -62.77
N ILE A 65 45.29 18.31 -63.57
CA ILE A 65 45.81 18.82 -64.85
C ILE A 65 46.47 20.18 -64.58
N GLY A 66 47.78 20.15 -64.31
CA GLY A 66 48.57 21.38 -64.17
C GLY A 66 48.96 21.91 -65.54
N LYS A 67 48.35 23.03 -65.98
CA LYS A 67 48.91 23.86 -67.05
C LYS A 67 49.34 25.20 -66.44
N LYS A 68 50.65 25.35 -66.19
CA LYS A 68 51.26 26.66 -65.89
C LYS A 68 51.38 27.42 -67.21
N ILE A 69 50.58 28.46 -67.41
CA ILE A 69 50.83 29.46 -68.45
C ILE A 69 51.45 30.67 -67.75
N ASN A 70 52.74 30.86 -67.97
CA ASN A 70 53.50 31.97 -67.40
C ASN A 70 53.48 33.10 -68.44
N ILE A 71 52.69 34.15 -68.21
CA ILE A 71 52.75 35.39 -68.99
C ILE A 71 52.85 36.56 -68.01
N SER A 72 53.90 37.34 -68.19
CA SER A 72 54.37 38.49 -67.41
C SER A 72 53.28 39.37 -66.78
N GLY A 73 53.31 39.48 -65.44
CA GLY A 73 52.73 40.58 -64.68
C GLY A 73 51.35 40.31 -64.07
N LYS A 74 51.34 39.74 -62.85
CA LYS A 74 50.20 39.52 -61.93
C LYS A 74 48.94 38.95 -62.58
N LEU A 75 48.79 37.62 -62.54
CA LEU A 75 47.53 36.89 -62.28
C LEU A 75 47.72 35.37 -62.46
N ASP A 76 47.54 34.58 -61.39
CA ASP A 76 47.53 33.11 -61.45
C ASP A 76 46.07 32.61 -61.51
N ILE A 77 45.74 31.84 -62.56
CA ILE A 77 44.45 31.16 -62.72
C ILE A 77 44.68 29.65 -62.65
N CYS A 78 44.07 28.97 -61.70
CA CYS A 78 44.02 27.50 -61.65
C CYS A 78 42.60 27.01 -61.95
N ILE A 79 42.45 26.12 -62.92
CA ILE A 79 41.17 25.50 -63.28
C ILE A 79 41.19 24.04 -62.83
N LEU A 80 40.29 23.67 -61.94
CA LEU A 80 40.08 22.30 -61.47
C LEU A 80 38.74 21.79 -62.00
N GLU A 81 38.76 20.67 -62.72
CA GLU A 81 37.54 20.02 -63.21
C GLU A 81 37.17 18.87 -62.27
N PHE A 82 35.89 18.80 -61.88
CA PHE A 82 35.37 17.76 -61.02
C PHE A 82 34.26 16.99 -61.71
N GLY A 83 34.28 15.67 -61.53
CA GLY A 83 33.30 14.73 -62.05
C GLY A 83 33.19 13.53 -61.12
N TYR A 84 32.15 12.73 -61.28
CA TYR A 84 32.04 11.44 -60.61
C TYR A 84 31.89 10.32 -61.64
N GLU A 85 32.21 9.09 -61.21
CA GLU A 85 31.99 7.87 -61.98
C GLU A 85 31.25 6.87 -61.11
N ILE A 86 30.04 6.47 -61.53
CA ILE A 86 29.26 5.42 -60.89
C ILE A 86 28.89 4.40 -61.97
N ASN A 87 29.32 3.15 -61.79
CA ASN A 87 29.07 2.03 -62.69
C ASN A 87 29.42 2.30 -64.17
N GLY A 88 30.57 2.93 -64.42
CA GLY A 88 31.12 3.16 -65.76
C GLY A 88 30.56 4.37 -66.51
N ILE A 89 29.58 5.07 -65.94
CA ILE A 89 29.09 6.35 -66.45
C ILE A 89 29.88 7.47 -65.79
N LYS A 90 30.56 8.27 -66.61
CA LYS A 90 31.37 9.42 -66.19
C LYS A 90 30.61 10.70 -66.49
N GLU A 91 30.37 11.52 -65.47
CA GLU A 91 29.69 12.80 -65.65
C GLU A 91 30.47 13.94 -65.01
N LYS A 92 30.54 15.05 -65.74
CA LYS A 92 31.28 16.25 -65.35
C LYS A 92 30.36 17.15 -64.55
N ILE A 93 30.70 17.37 -63.28
CA ILE A 93 29.91 18.18 -62.35
C ILE A 93 30.19 19.67 -62.57
N GLY A 94 31.42 20.05 -62.92
CA GLY A 94 31.75 21.44 -63.26
C GLY A 94 33.22 21.79 -63.17
N ASN A 95 33.51 23.08 -63.37
CA ASN A 95 34.85 23.67 -63.34
C ASN A 95 34.95 24.68 -62.21
N LEU A 96 36.10 24.70 -61.54
CA LEU A 96 36.39 25.60 -60.43
C LEU A 96 37.61 26.43 -60.80
N GLU A 97 37.43 27.75 -60.93
CA GLU A 97 38.49 28.69 -61.26
C GLU A 97 38.93 29.43 -59.99
N ILE A 98 40.22 29.33 -59.68
CA ILE A 98 40.84 30.01 -58.55
C ILE A 98 41.56 31.24 -59.10
N PHE A 99 41.13 32.42 -58.68
CA PHE A 99 41.66 33.70 -59.13
C PHE A 99 42.08 34.54 -57.92
N ASN A 100 43.39 34.81 -57.77
CA ASN A 100 43.95 35.57 -56.63
C ASN A 100 43.45 35.11 -55.23
N GLY A 101 43.35 33.80 -55.02
CA GLY A 101 42.94 33.22 -53.73
C GLY A 101 41.44 33.23 -53.45
N ASN A 102 40.62 33.78 -54.35
CA ASN A 102 39.17 33.70 -54.26
C ASN A 102 38.64 32.58 -55.18
N ILE A 103 37.75 31.76 -54.64
CA ILE A 103 37.02 30.72 -55.39
C ILE A 103 35.83 31.39 -56.06
N ILE A 104 35.78 31.36 -57.39
CA ILE A 104 34.64 31.88 -58.15
C ILE A 104 33.88 30.70 -58.75
N PHE A 105 32.70 30.40 -58.19
CA PHE A 105 31.77 29.43 -58.76
C PHE A 105 31.03 30.08 -59.93
N LYS A 106 31.19 29.53 -61.13
CA LYS A 106 30.52 30.09 -62.32
C LYS A 106 29.13 29.50 -62.61
N ASN A 107 28.59 28.65 -61.74
CA ASN A 107 27.22 28.14 -61.87
C ASN A 107 26.51 28.01 -60.51
N ASN A 108 25.38 28.71 -60.38
CA ASN A 108 24.54 28.79 -59.17
C ASN A 108 23.70 27.53 -58.88
N ASP A 109 23.72 26.51 -59.75
CA ASP A 109 22.89 25.31 -59.59
C ASP A 109 23.50 24.23 -58.69
N ILE A 110 24.79 24.32 -58.36
CA ILE A 110 25.50 23.32 -57.55
C ILE A 110 25.31 23.59 -56.04
N LEU A 111 25.36 24.85 -55.59
CA LEU A 111 25.14 25.22 -54.18
C LEU A 111 23.71 24.95 -53.73
N LYS A 112 22.72 25.23 -54.59
CA LYS A 112 21.30 24.90 -54.31
C LYS A 112 21.06 23.41 -54.13
N ASN A 113 21.81 22.54 -54.82
CA ASN A 113 21.60 21.10 -54.75
C ASN A 113 22.47 20.44 -53.66
N LEU A 114 23.65 20.95 -53.35
CA LEU A 114 24.50 20.44 -52.27
C LEU A 114 23.99 20.81 -50.87
N GLU A 115 23.54 22.05 -50.63
CA GLU A 115 22.95 22.42 -49.33
C GLU A 115 21.67 21.63 -49.06
N ILE A 116 20.85 21.36 -50.08
CA ILE A 116 19.66 20.51 -49.95
C ILE A 116 20.04 19.07 -49.63
N ILE A 117 21.07 18.50 -50.28
CA ILE A 117 21.48 17.11 -50.04
C ILE A 117 22.18 16.94 -48.69
N GLU A 118 22.98 17.90 -48.22
CA GLU A 118 23.61 17.86 -46.90
C GLU A 118 22.61 18.10 -45.76
N ILE A 119 21.67 19.05 -45.91
CA ILE A 119 20.59 19.27 -44.95
C ILE A 119 19.64 18.04 -44.89
N LEU A 120 19.37 17.37 -46.02
CA LEU A 120 18.54 16.15 -46.02
C LEU A 120 19.27 14.92 -45.44
N ARG A 121 20.60 14.86 -45.53
CA ARG A 121 21.42 13.76 -44.98
C ARG A 121 21.65 13.89 -43.47
N GLU A 122 21.77 15.10 -42.94
CA GLU A 122 22.01 15.30 -41.50
C GLU A 122 20.73 15.34 -40.63
N PHE A 123 19.51 15.39 -41.22
CA PHE A 123 18.28 15.65 -40.45
C PHE A 123 17.11 14.64 -40.46
N SER A 124 17.07 13.54 -41.23
CA SER A 124 15.86 12.68 -41.20
C SER A 124 16.08 11.21 -40.87
N ASN A 125 15.57 10.81 -39.70
CA ASN A 125 15.06 9.44 -39.45
C ASN A 125 13.92 9.04 -40.41
N ASP A 126 13.41 10.00 -41.19
CA ASP A 126 12.28 9.85 -42.08
C ASP A 126 12.70 9.34 -43.48
N THR A 127 11.77 8.70 -44.17
CA THR A 127 11.97 8.08 -45.50
C THR A 127 11.30 8.91 -46.57
N PHE A 128 12.01 9.23 -47.65
CA PHE A 128 11.41 9.93 -48.78
C PHE A 128 10.51 9.00 -49.56
N ILE A 129 9.37 9.51 -49.99
CA ILE A 129 8.43 8.83 -50.88
C ILE A 129 8.24 9.69 -52.13
N LYS A 130 8.35 9.04 -53.28
CA LYS A 130 7.96 9.58 -54.58
C LYS A 130 6.87 8.67 -55.14
N ILE A 131 5.73 9.22 -55.49
CA ILE A 131 4.67 8.54 -56.22
C ILE A 131 4.58 9.19 -57.59
N ASP A 132 4.64 8.37 -58.63
CA ASP A 132 4.49 8.79 -60.02
C ASP A 132 3.16 8.25 -60.56
N ASP A 133 2.17 9.13 -60.72
CA ASP A 133 0.84 8.75 -61.20
C ASP A 133 0.88 8.32 -62.68
N ARG A 134 1.81 8.84 -63.49
CA ARG A 134 1.96 8.44 -64.90
C ARG A 134 2.54 7.06 -65.04
N GLU A 135 3.62 6.79 -64.31
CA GLU A 135 4.32 5.50 -64.34
C GLU A 135 3.69 4.46 -63.41
N LYS A 136 2.70 4.85 -62.60
CA LYS A 136 2.04 4.02 -61.58
C LYS A 136 3.03 3.31 -60.65
N ASN A 137 4.04 4.05 -60.19
CA ASN A 137 5.06 3.51 -59.29
C ASN A 137 5.21 4.36 -58.02
N VAL A 138 5.66 3.71 -56.96
CA VAL A 138 6.02 4.35 -55.69
C VAL A 138 7.45 3.98 -55.36
N LYS A 139 8.31 4.98 -55.21
CA LYS A 139 9.71 4.82 -54.84
C LYS A 139 9.94 5.36 -53.43
N LEU A 140 10.47 4.51 -52.56
CA LEU A 140 10.86 4.83 -51.20
C LEU A 140 12.39 4.89 -51.10
N ILE A 141 12.91 5.93 -50.46
CA ILE A 141 14.35 6.13 -50.24
C ILE A 141 14.58 6.50 -48.78
N GLY A 142 15.23 5.63 -48.01
CA GLY A 142 15.56 5.88 -46.61
C GLY A 142 15.39 4.67 -45.69
N ASN A 143 15.32 4.94 -44.39
CA ASN A 143 15.37 3.91 -43.36
C ASN A 143 14.20 2.93 -43.41
N PHE A 144 12.98 3.39 -43.67
CA PHE A 144 11.80 2.53 -43.78
C PHE A 144 11.91 1.60 -45.00
N ALA A 145 12.43 2.09 -46.14
CA ALA A 145 12.72 1.25 -47.31
C ALA A 145 13.70 0.12 -46.95
N LYS A 146 14.78 0.46 -46.20
CA LYS A 146 15.73 -0.54 -45.70
C LYS A 146 15.09 -1.55 -44.75
N GLN A 147 14.18 -1.12 -43.87
CA GLN A 147 13.50 -2.02 -42.95
C GLN A 147 12.62 -3.06 -43.67
N ILE A 148 11.95 -2.67 -44.76
CA ILE A 148 11.00 -3.53 -45.46
C ILE A 148 11.63 -4.38 -46.56
N SER A 149 12.72 -3.91 -47.20
CA SER A 149 13.34 -4.58 -48.36
C SER A 149 14.81 -4.99 -48.16
N LYS A 150 15.45 -4.60 -47.05
CA LYS A 150 16.91 -4.65 -46.81
C LYS A 150 17.76 -3.75 -47.72
N SER A 151 17.14 -2.94 -48.58
CA SER A 151 17.79 -1.93 -49.42
C SER A 151 17.29 -0.54 -49.06
N PHE A 152 18.19 0.46 -49.07
CA PHE A 152 17.82 1.86 -48.81
C PHE A 152 16.92 2.47 -49.89
N GLU A 153 16.81 1.82 -51.03
CA GLU A 153 15.86 2.13 -52.08
C GLU A 153 14.95 0.93 -52.33
N TYR A 154 13.66 1.18 -52.42
CA TYR A 154 12.68 0.16 -52.77
C TYR A 154 11.53 0.77 -53.57
N SER A 155 11.07 0.06 -54.59
CA SER A 155 9.97 0.49 -55.46
C SER A 155 8.83 -0.51 -55.41
N PHE A 156 7.61 0.02 -55.44
CA PHE A 156 6.36 -0.73 -55.55
C PHE A 156 5.64 -0.33 -56.83
N ALA A 157 4.81 -1.22 -57.36
CA ALA A 157 3.68 -0.77 -58.17
C ALA A 157 2.71 0.01 -57.28
N LEU A 158 2.02 1.01 -57.84
CA LEU A 158 1.12 1.87 -57.05
C LEU A 158 0.00 1.08 -56.35
N ASP A 159 -0.58 0.10 -57.04
CA ASP A 159 -1.64 -0.75 -56.49
C ASP A 159 -1.10 -1.65 -55.35
N GLU A 160 0.12 -2.18 -55.49
CA GLU A 160 0.78 -2.97 -54.44
C GLU A 160 1.04 -2.13 -53.18
N PHE A 161 1.45 -0.87 -53.36
CA PHE A 161 1.64 0.05 -52.24
C PHE A 161 0.33 0.30 -51.48
N PHE A 162 -0.78 0.49 -52.19
CA PHE A 162 -2.09 0.67 -51.56
C PHE A 162 -2.60 -0.59 -50.87
N ASP A 163 -2.35 -1.78 -51.42
CA ASP A 163 -2.75 -3.03 -50.78
C ASP A 163 -1.99 -3.33 -49.49
N CYS A 164 -0.79 -2.80 -49.32
CA CYS A 164 -0.08 -2.82 -48.04
C CYS A 164 -0.71 -1.91 -46.98
N ILE A 165 -1.69 -1.05 -47.29
CA ILE A 165 -2.30 -0.12 -46.33
C ILE A 165 -3.59 -0.71 -45.75
N LYS A 166 -3.64 -1.00 -44.43
CA LYS A 166 -4.85 -1.55 -43.79
C LYS A 166 -6.03 -0.59 -43.84
N ASN A 167 -5.78 0.71 -43.69
CA ASN A 167 -6.77 1.78 -43.78
C ASN A 167 -6.84 2.40 -45.20
N LYS A 168 -6.68 1.59 -46.26
CA LYS A 168 -6.55 2.07 -47.64
C LYS A 168 -7.72 2.91 -48.15
N GLU A 169 -8.96 2.61 -47.76
CA GLU A 169 -10.14 3.37 -48.24
C GLU A 169 -10.08 4.85 -47.84
N SER A 170 -9.70 5.13 -46.58
CA SER A 170 -9.52 6.50 -46.09
C SER A 170 -8.35 7.19 -46.80
N PHE A 171 -7.21 6.49 -46.91
CA PHE A 171 -6.02 7.04 -47.53
C PHE A 171 -6.22 7.35 -49.02
N ILE A 172 -6.83 6.44 -49.78
CA ILE A 172 -7.12 6.61 -51.21
C ILE A 172 -8.09 7.78 -51.44
N LYS A 173 -9.10 7.95 -50.58
CA LYS A 173 -10.00 9.11 -50.65
C LYS A 173 -9.24 10.42 -50.48
N ASN A 174 -8.36 10.49 -49.49
CA ASN A 174 -7.55 11.68 -49.24
C ASN A 174 -6.53 11.91 -50.36
N TYR A 175 -5.89 10.85 -50.86
CA TYR A 175 -4.98 10.83 -51.99
C TYR A 175 -5.64 11.38 -53.26
N ASN A 176 -6.84 10.90 -53.62
CA ASN A 176 -7.54 11.36 -54.82
C ASN A 176 -8.05 12.81 -54.71
N SER A 177 -8.20 13.32 -53.48
CA SER A 177 -8.67 14.69 -53.23
C SER A 177 -7.56 15.76 -53.25
N ILE A 178 -6.29 15.36 -53.33
CA ILE A 178 -5.16 16.29 -53.24
C ILE A 178 -5.02 17.15 -54.51
N GLY A 179 -5.20 18.47 -54.34
CA GLY A 179 -5.01 19.46 -55.40
C GLY A 179 -3.54 19.83 -55.66
N GLU A 180 -3.27 20.47 -56.80
CA GLU A 180 -1.93 20.95 -57.15
C GLU A 180 -1.35 21.89 -56.07
N GLY A 181 -0.11 21.64 -55.67
CA GLY A 181 0.58 22.42 -54.63
C GLY A 181 0.11 22.17 -53.19
N SER A 182 -0.94 21.36 -52.99
CA SER A 182 -1.49 21.01 -51.66
C SER A 182 -0.66 19.92 -50.99
N ILE A 183 -0.72 19.88 -49.65
CA ILE A 183 -0.03 18.88 -48.83
C ILE A 183 -1.07 17.94 -48.21
N LEU A 184 -0.99 16.65 -48.54
CA LEU A 184 -1.71 15.58 -47.84
C LEU A 184 -0.89 15.18 -46.61
N LYS A 185 -1.52 15.23 -45.44
CA LYS A 185 -0.98 14.65 -44.21
C LYS A 185 -1.91 13.54 -43.78
N ASP A 186 -1.40 12.32 -43.67
CA ASP A 186 -2.20 11.17 -43.28
C ASP A 186 -1.43 10.23 -42.35
N GLU A 187 -2.16 9.42 -41.60
CA GLU A 187 -1.63 8.36 -40.76
C GLU A 187 -2.10 7.00 -41.30
N ILE A 188 -1.15 6.16 -41.67
CA ILE A 188 -1.44 4.86 -42.27
C ILE A 188 -0.87 3.72 -41.45
N ILE A 189 -1.55 2.57 -41.53
CA ILE A 189 -1.03 1.30 -41.01
C ILE A 189 -0.56 0.47 -42.20
N PHE A 190 0.75 0.43 -42.40
CA PHE A 190 1.39 -0.31 -43.50
C PHE A 190 1.77 -1.72 -43.03
N SER A 191 1.23 -2.75 -43.66
CA SER A 191 1.43 -4.15 -43.29
C SER A 191 2.40 -4.83 -44.25
N ASN A 192 3.58 -5.19 -43.74
CA ASN A 192 4.57 -5.98 -44.47
C ASN A 192 5.36 -6.85 -43.48
N LYS A 193 5.02 -8.14 -43.37
CA LYS A 193 5.47 -9.10 -42.34
C LYS A 193 5.09 -8.75 -40.90
N LYS A 194 4.96 -7.46 -40.58
CA LYS A 194 4.38 -6.88 -39.36
C LYS A 194 3.70 -5.55 -39.72
N ASP A 195 2.96 -5.00 -38.78
CA ASP A 195 2.32 -3.69 -38.94
C ASP A 195 3.28 -2.56 -38.57
N TYR A 196 3.28 -1.52 -39.42
CA TYR A 196 4.03 -0.28 -39.23
C TYR A 196 3.05 0.89 -39.16
N TYR A 197 3.25 1.78 -38.20
CA TYR A 197 2.44 2.98 -38.02
C TYR A 197 3.21 4.17 -38.60
N LEU A 198 2.73 4.68 -39.74
CA LEU A 198 3.45 5.66 -40.53
C LEU A 198 2.67 6.97 -40.65
N ASN A 199 3.37 8.08 -40.44
CA ASN A 199 2.86 9.41 -40.79
C ASN A 199 3.40 9.79 -42.16
N ILE A 200 2.52 10.05 -43.12
CA ILE A 200 2.89 10.40 -44.49
C ILE A 200 2.50 11.86 -44.75
N ASN A 201 3.47 12.63 -45.24
CA ASN A 201 3.26 13.98 -45.75
C ASN A 201 3.62 14.02 -47.24
N LEU A 202 2.63 14.11 -48.14
CA LEU A 202 2.83 14.18 -49.59
C LEU A 202 2.48 15.57 -50.12
N LYS A 203 3.25 16.08 -51.08
CA LYS A 203 2.92 17.28 -51.82
C LYS A 203 2.80 16.96 -53.31
N LYS A 204 1.70 17.40 -53.94
CA LYS A 204 1.47 17.20 -55.37
C LYS A 204 2.16 18.29 -56.22
N LYS A 205 2.83 17.87 -57.28
CA LYS A 205 3.43 18.71 -58.32
C LYS A 205 3.25 18.04 -59.69
N GLY A 206 2.21 18.40 -60.41
CA GLY A 206 1.79 17.71 -61.63
C GLY A 206 1.39 16.26 -61.33
N ASP A 207 1.97 15.32 -62.08
CA ASP A 207 1.73 13.88 -61.90
C ASP A 207 2.68 13.21 -60.89
N LEU A 208 3.42 14.02 -60.13
CA LEU A 208 4.34 13.56 -59.10
C LEU A 208 3.82 13.98 -57.72
N LEU A 209 3.78 13.03 -56.79
CA LEU A 209 3.66 13.33 -55.36
C LEU A 209 4.98 13.02 -54.68
N ILE A 210 5.56 14.01 -54.01
CA ILE A 210 6.83 13.87 -53.30
C ILE A 210 6.59 14.20 -51.85
N GLY A 211 7.20 13.41 -50.96
CA GLY A 211 6.93 13.55 -49.55
C GLY A 211 7.87 12.79 -48.65
N ILE A 212 7.47 12.76 -47.38
CA ILE A 212 8.23 12.17 -46.30
C ILE A 212 7.31 11.23 -45.52
N ILE A 213 7.83 10.05 -45.20
CA ILE A 213 7.24 9.03 -44.34
C ILE A 213 8.03 9.00 -43.03
N LYS A 214 7.35 9.23 -41.91
CA LYS A 214 7.92 9.06 -40.58
C LYS A 214 7.39 7.79 -39.93
N ASP A 215 8.30 6.90 -39.57
CA ASP A 215 7.97 5.67 -38.84
C ASP A 215 7.77 5.97 -37.35
N LYS A 216 6.56 5.74 -36.84
CA LYS A 216 6.19 5.88 -35.42
C LYS A 216 5.93 4.54 -34.74
N THR A 217 6.26 3.43 -35.39
CA THR A 217 5.94 2.08 -34.91
C THR A 217 6.48 1.83 -33.50
N GLU A 218 7.74 2.19 -33.23
CA GLU A 218 8.30 2.05 -31.89
C GLU A 218 7.62 2.94 -30.83
N GLU A 219 7.23 4.16 -31.20
CA GLU A 219 6.56 5.09 -30.29
C GLU A 219 5.18 4.56 -29.88
N VAL A 220 4.42 4.06 -30.86
CA VAL A 220 3.09 3.45 -30.63
C VAL A 220 3.20 2.20 -29.77
N ILE A 221 4.12 1.28 -30.10
CA ILE A 221 4.33 0.04 -29.31
C ILE A 221 4.77 0.37 -27.89
N LYS A 222 5.72 1.30 -27.70
CA LYS A 222 6.17 1.73 -26.36
C LYS A 222 5.03 2.36 -25.57
N ARG A 223 4.19 3.19 -26.21
CA ARG A 223 3.03 3.83 -25.57
C ARG A 223 1.99 2.80 -25.15
N GLU A 224 1.69 1.81 -25.98
CA GLU A 224 0.74 0.74 -25.64
C GLU A 224 1.27 -0.18 -24.55
N ALA A 225 2.55 -0.57 -24.61
CA ALA A 225 3.20 -1.34 -23.56
C ALA A 225 3.22 -0.58 -22.22
N LEU A 226 3.52 0.72 -22.23
CA LEU A 226 3.46 1.58 -21.05
C LEU A 226 2.03 1.67 -20.50
N LYS A 227 1.03 1.81 -21.36
CA LYS A 227 -0.38 1.83 -20.95
C LYS A 227 -0.82 0.51 -20.32
N ASN A 228 -0.35 -0.62 -20.84
CA ASN A 228 -0.63 -1.94 -20.28
C ASN A 228 0.08 -2.16 -18.93
N LEU A 229 1.33 -1.69 -18.78
CA LEU A 229 2.09 -1.73 -17.52
C LEU A 229 1.48 -0.85 -16.43
N LEU A 230 0.92 0.31 -16.79
CA LEU A 230 0.28 1.21 -15.84
C LEU A 230 -1.15 0.78 -15.46
N SER A 231 -1.74 -0.18 -16.16
CA SER A 231 -3.13 -0.61 -15.96
C SER A 231 -3.29 -1.95 -15.26
N HIS A 232 -2.21 -2.68 -14.96
CA HIS A 232 -2.26 -3.96 -14.24
C HIS A 232 -1.28 -4.02 -13.05
N ASP A 233 -1.66 -4.72 -11.98
CA ASP A 233 -0.81 -5.05 -10.84
C ASP A 233 0.23 -6.11 -11.25
N ASN A 234 1.50 -5.84 -10.98
CA ASN A 234 2.61 -6.70 -11.42
C ASN A 234 2.70 -8.05 -10.68
N ILE A 235 1.99 -8.23 -9.56
CA ILE A 235 2.04 -9.45 -8.74
C ILE A 235 0.88 -10.37 -9.09
N THR A 236 -0.34 -9.83 -9.12
CA THR A 236 -1.58 -10.59 -9.34
C THR A 236 -2.05 -10.59 -10.79
N GLY A 237 -1.60 -9.62 -11.60
CA GLY A 237 -2.07 -9.43 -12.98
C GLY A 237 -3.46 -8.79 -13.09
N PHE A 238 -4.10 -8.42 -11.97
CA PHE A 238 -5.38 -7.73 -11.97
C PHE A 238 -5.26 -6.31 -12.51
N LYS A 239 -6.38 -5.74 -12.96
CA LYS A 239 -6.41 -4.30 -13.26
C LYS A 239 -6.03 -3.50 -12.01
N THR A 240 -5.35 -2.38 -12.20
CA THR A 240 -5.01 -1.49 -11.08
C THR A 240 -6.26 -0.97 -10.40
N LYS A 241 -6.11 -0.62 -9.12
CA LYS A 241 -7.15 0.03 -8.33
C LYS A 241 -7.74 1.23 -9.05
N GLU A 242 -6.92 2.07 -9.67
CA GLU A 242 -7.38 3.27 -10.37
C GLU A 242 -8.36 2.94 -11.50
N GLU A 243 -8.12 1.86 -12.24
CA GLU A 243 -9.01 1.42 -13.33
C GLU A 243 -10.29 0.77 -12.79
N ILE A 244 -10.19 -0.06 -11.75
CA ILE A 244 -11.36 -0.68 -11.12
C ILE A 244 -12.26 0.37 -10.47
N VAL A 245 -11.71 1.37 -9.77
CA VAL A 245 -12.50 2.46 -9.16
C VAL A 245 -13.30 3.23 -10.20
N LYS A 246 -12.70 3.53 -11.37
CA LYS A 246 -13.42 4.19 -12.47
C LYS A 246 -14.57 3.33 -13.00
N LEU A 247 -14.36 2.01 -13.11
CA LEU A 247 -15.39 1.07 -13.54
C LEU A 247 -16.52 1.00 -12.51
N ILE A 248 -16.21 0.76 -11.23
CA ILE A 248 -17.19 0.66 -10.16
C ILE A 248 -18.03 1.94 -10.05
N ASN A 249 -17.42 3.13 -10.08
CA ASN A 249 -18.18 4.37 -10.00
C ASN A 249 -19.17 4.54 -11.16
N LYS A 250 -18.77 4.17 -12.40
CA LYS A 250 -19.70 4.17 -13.54
C LYS A 250 -20.86 3.20 -13.33
N ARG A 251 -20.59 2.05 -12.72
CA ARG A 251 -21.57 1.00 -12.46
C ARG A 251 -22.54 1.38 -11.36
N LEU A 252 -22.05 1.94 -10.26
CA LEU A 252 -22.88 2.45 -9.16
C LEU A 252 -23.89 3.50 -9.63
N VAL A 253 -23.52 4.37 -10.59
CA VAL A 253 -24.44 5.37 -11.18
C VAL A 253 -25.55 4.72 -12.03
N CYS A 254 -25.23 3.63 -12.73
CA CYS A 254 -26.16 2.97 -13.66
C CYS A 254 -26.93 1.79 -13.02
N ALA A 255 -26.55 1.38 -11.81
CA ALA A 255 -27.11 0.22 -11.13
C ALA A 255 -28.58 0.46 -10.75
N LYS A 256 -29.45 -0.48 -11.11
CA LYS A 256 -30.88 -0.48 -10.70
C LYS A 256 -31.14 -1.40 -9.51
N GLY A 257 -30.20 -2.29 -9.18
CA GLY A 257 -30.28 -3.27 -8.09
C GLY A 257 -29.23 -3.02 -7.01
N ARG A 258 -29.11 -3.97 -6.07
CA ARG A 258 -28.07 -3.91 -5.03
C ARG A 258 -26.70 -4.24 -5.62
N CYS A 259 -25.68 -3.55 -5.13
CA CYS A 259 -24.27 -3.87 -5.41
C CYS A 259 -23.54 -4.06 -4.10
N SER A 260 -22.46 -4.84 -4.09
CA SER A 260 -21.63 -5.02 -2.91
C SER A 260 -20.18 -4.71 -3.21
N LEU A 261 -19.55 -3.98 -2.31
CA LEU A 261 -18.12 -3.80 -2.24
C LEU A 261 -17.60 -4.63 -1.06
N ILE A 262 -16.67 -5.51 -1.37
CA ILE A 262 -16.06 -6.47 -0.46
C ILE A 262 -14.58 -6.10 -0.35
N LEU A 263 -14.10 -5.97 0.88
CA LEU A 263 -12.69 -5.78 1.19
C LEU A 263 -12.19 -7.05 1.90
N LEU A 264 -11.28 -7.77 1.26
CA LEU A 264 -10.64 -8.97 1.76
C LEU A 264 -9.22 -8.62 2.18
N ASP A 265 -8.77 -9.08 3.34
CA ASP A 265 -7.42 -8.91 3.86
C ASP A 265 -6.86 -10.26 4.30
N LEU A 266 -5.60 -10.54 3.95
CA LEU A 266 -4.93 -11.77 4.36
C LEU A 266 -4.43 -11.69 5.79
N ASP A 267 -5.00 -12.53 6.66
CA ASP A 267 -4.68 -12.55 8.07
C ASP A 267 -3.22 -12.95 8.33
N ASP A 268 -2.55 -12.15 9.15
CA ASP A 268 -1.16 -12.36 9.57
C ASP A 268 -0.16 -12.48 8.39
N PHE A 269 -0.47 -11.90 7.22
CA PHE A 269 0.40 -11.93 6.04
C PHE A 269 1.82 -11.39 6.30
N LYS A 270 1.95 -10.42 7.22
CA LYS A 270 3.26 -9.92 7.68
C LYS A 270 4.13 -11.05 8.24
N PHE A 271 3.57 -12.01 8.97
CA PHE A 271 4.29 -13.15 9.50
C PHE A 271 4.86 -14.04 8.38
N ILE A 272 4.14 -14.18 7.26
CA ILE A 272 4.64 -14.90 6.08
C ILE A 272 5.87 -14.18 5.51
N ASN A 273 5.79 -12.85 5.34
CA ASN A 273 6.92 -12.06 4.85
C ASN A 273 8.13 -12.12 5.79
N GLU A 274 7.91 -12.06 7.10
CA GLU A 274 8.99 -12.11 8.10
C GLU A 274 9.62 -13.50 8.20
N SER A 275 8.83 -14.56 8.04
CA SER A 275 9.29 -15.95 8.19
C SER A 275 9.88 -16.56 6.92
N PHE A 276 9.35 -16.19 5.75
CA PHE A 276 9.68 -16.81 4.45
C PHE A 276 10.18 -15.82 3.39
N GLY A 277 10.19 -14.53 3.70
CA GLY A 277 10.65 -13.44 2.83
C GLY A 277 9.59 -12.94 1.86
N TYR A 278 9.82 -11.74 1.31
CA TYR A 278 8.87 -11.07 0.39
C TYR A 278 8.55 -11.87 -0.87
N GLN A 279 9.48 -12.69 -1.38
CA GLN A 279 9.21 -13.56 -2.54
C GLN A 279 8.13 -14.62 -2.24
N ALA A 280 8.04 -15.09 -1.00
CA ALA A 280 6.98 -16.02 -0.59
C ALA A 280 5.64 -15.27 -0.45
N GLY A 281 5.66 -14.05 0.09
CA GLY A 281 4.48 -13.19 0.14
C GLY A 281 3.92 -12.89 -1.25
N ASP A 282 4.76 -12.49 -2.20
CA ASP A 282 4.34 -12.24 -3.58
C ASP A 282 3.75 -13.50 -4.25
N PHE A 283 4.30 -14.67 -3.94
CA PHE A 283 3.77 -15.95 -4.42
C PHE A 283 2.39 -16.23 -3.82
N VAL A 284 2.22 -16.03 -2.52
CA VAL A 284 0.93 -16.19 -1.83
C VAL A 284 -0.12 -15.24 -2.43
N LEU A 285 0.21 -13.97 -2.62
CA LEU A 285 -0.71 -12.99 -3.23
C LEU A 285 -1.14 -13.39 -4.64
N ARG A 286 -0.21 -13.89 -5.44
CA ARG A 286 -0.51 -14.39 -6.78
C ARG A 286 -1.43 -15.61 -6.73
N GLU A 287 -1.13 -16.57 -5.87
CA GLU A 287 -1.92 -17.80 -5.75
C GLU A 287 -3.33 -17.52 -5.23
N VAL A 288 -3.47 -16.65 -4.22
CA VAL A 288 -4.78 -16.18 -3.73
C VAL A 288 -5.54 -15.48 -4.87
N GLY A 289 -4.91 -14.57 -5.62
CA GLY A 289 -5.54 -13.92 -6.76
C GLY A 289 -6.03 -14.93 -7.81
N LEU A 290 -5.23 -15.95 -8.13
CA LEU A 290 -5.62 -17.00 -9.07
C LEU A 290 -6.80 -17.82 -8.55
N ARG A 291 -6.82 -18.18 -7.27
CA ARG A 291 -7.93 -18.92 -6.66
C ARG A 291 -9.22 -18.10 -6.60
N LEU A 292 -9.14 -16.83 -6.23
CA LEU A 292 -10.28 -15.90 -6.27
C LEU A 292 -10.86 -15.81 -7.69
N THR A 293 -10.01 -15.65 -8.71
CA THR A 293 -10.45 -15.56 -10.11
C THR A 293 -11.22 -16.81 -10.56
N LYS A 294 -10.89 -18.00 -10.04
CA LYS A 294 -11.60 -19.24 -10.38
C LYS A 294 -12.98 -19.35 -9.74
N LYS A 295 -13.20 -18.69 -8.61
CA LYS A 295 -14.48 -18.66 -7.89
C LYS A 295 -15.40 -17.54 -8.38
N MET A 296 -14.85 -16.54 -9.09
CA MET A 296 -15.59 -15.36 -9.54
C MET A 296 -16.26 -15.54 -10.92
N LEU A 297 -17.44 -14.95 -11.08
CA LEU A 297 -18.19 -14.90 -12.33
C LEU A 297 -17.70 -13.74 -13.24
N SER A 298 -18.07 -13.78 -14.53
CA SER A 298 -17.65 -12.80 -15.55
C SER A 298 -18.07 -11.34 -15.28
N ASN A 299 -18.96 -11.13 -14.32
CA ASN A 299 -19.64 -9.85 -14.07
C ASN A 299 -19.02 -9.09 -12.89
N GLU A 300 -17.98 -9.66 -12.31
CA GLU A 300 -17.43 -9.26 -11.02
C GLU A 300 -16.07 -8.59 -11.24
N TYR A 301 -15.80 -7.55 -10.45
CA TYR A 301 -14.52 -6.83 -10.54
C TYR A 301 -13.67 -7.18 -9.35
N ILE A 302 -12.40 -7.50 -9.61
CA ILE A 302 -11.38 -7.72 -8.59
C ILE A 302 -10.15 -6.85 -8.88
N CYS A 303 -9.59 -6.26 -7.83
CA CYS A 303 -8.23 -5.74 -7.84
C CYS A 303 -7.54 -5.98 -6.52
N ARG A 304 -6.21 -5.89 -6.56
CA ARG A 304 -5.40 -5.72 -5.36
C ARG A 304 -5.47 -4.26 -4.94
N HIS A 305 -5.76 -4.02 -3.66
CA HIS A 305 -5.95 -2.68 -3.11
C HIS A 305 -4.64 -2.11 -2.57
N ASN A 306 -4.14 -2.64 -1.46
CA ASN A 306 -2.85 -2.30 -0.86
C ASN A 306 -2.26 -3.57 -0.25
N GLY A 307 -0.96 -3.83 -0.40
CA GLY A 307 -0.28 -4.92 0.34
C GLY A 307 -0.96 -6.28 0.17
N ASP A 308 -1.64 -6.73 1.21
CA ASP A 308 -2.39 -7.97 1.41
C ASP A 308 -3.91 -7.86 1.17
N GLU A 309 -4.39 -6.68 0.80
CA GLU A 309 -5.81 -6.39 0.63
C GLU A 309 -6.27 -6.54 -0.83
N PHE A 310 -7.46 -7.11 -1.01
CA PHE A 310 -8.16 -7.25 -2.26
C PHE A 310 -9.52 -6.56 -2.18
N ILE A 311 -9.92 -5.89 -3.25
CA ILE A 311 -11.28 -5.37 -3.42
C ILE A 311 -11.99 -6.23 -4.43
N ILE A 312 -13.19 -6.67 -4.05
CA ILE A 312 -14.12 -7.41 -4.90
C ILE A 312 -15.42 -6.61 -4.99
N PHE A 313 -16.00 -6.54 -6.19
CA PHE A 313 -17.26 -5.85 -6.42
C PHE A 313 -18.24 -6.72 -7.19
N PHE A 314 -19.43 -6.88 -6.60
CA PHE A 314 -20.54 -7.62 -7.17
C PHE A 314 -21.67 -6.69 -7.62
N GLU A 315 -22.17 -6.93 -8.83
CA GLU A 315 -23.31 -6.24 -9.42
C GLU A 315 -24.58 -7.08 -9.34
N ASN A 316 -25.74 -6.41 -9.31
CA ASN A 316 -27.06 -7.03 -9.43
C ASN A 316 -27.28 -8.17 -8.43
N ILE A 317 -27.06 -7.87 -7.15
CA ILE A 317 -27.23 -8.82 -6.06
C ILE A 317 -28.73 -9.00 -5.81
N ASP A 318 -29.21 -10.21 -6.08
CA ASP A 318 -30.64 -10.56 -5.99
C ASP A 318 -31.12 -10.64 -4.53
N SER A 319 -30.32 -11.24 -3.65
CA SER A 319 -30.66 -11.42 -2.24
C SER A 319 -29.43 -11.40 -1.33
N LYS A 320 -29.66 -11.32 -0.01
CA LYS A 320 -28.57 -11.39 0.97
C LYS A 320 -27.98 -12.80 1.01
N GLU A 321 -28.83 -13.81 0.88
CA GLU A 321 -28.47 -15.23 0.90
C GLU A 321 -27.52 -15.55 -0.27
N TYR A 322 -27.79 -15.04 -1.47
CA TYR A 322 -26.89 -15.19 -2.61
C TYR A 322 -25.52 -14.56 -2.35
N LEU A 323 -25.50 -13.38 -1.71
CA LEU A 323 -24.23 -12.73 -1.35
C LEU A 323 -23.46 -13.52 -0.29
N GLU A 324 -24.13 -14.13 0.67
CA GLU A 324 -23.52 -15.01 1.68
C GLU A 324 -22.94 -16.29 1.05
N GLU A 325 -23.59 -16.86 0.04
CA GLU A 325 -23.05 -17.98 -0.75
C GLU A 325 -21.76 -17.57 -1.47
N CYS A 326 -21.75 -16.42 -2.17
CA CYS A 326 -20.55 -15.90 -2.83
C CYS A 326 -19.40 -15.63 -1.83
N LEU A 327 -19.71 -15.16 -0.63
CA LEU A 327 -18.72 -14.94 0.43
C LEU A 327 -18.14 -16.25 0.94
N THR A 328 -18.96 -17.29 1.04
CA THR A 328 -18.51 -18.64 1.40
C THR A 328 -17.54 -19.17 0.34
N ASP A 329 -17.87 -19.01 -0.94
CA ASP A 329 -16.99 -19.38 -2.05
C ASP A 329 -15.64 -18.64 -2.04
N ILE A 330 -15.64 -17.37 -1.62
CA ILE A 330 -14.41 -16.59 -1.43
C ILE A 330 -13.61 -17.15 -0.25
N MET A 331 -14.26 -17.54 0.85
CA MET A 331 -13.59 -18.09 2.04
C MET A 331 -12.97 -19.47 1.77
N ASP A 332 -13.60 -20.32 0.96
CA ASP A 332 -13.07 -21.64 0.55
C ASP A 332 -11.68 -21.55 -0.11
N VAL A 333 -11.31 -20.39 -0.66
CA VAL A 333 -9.96 -20.15 -1.23
C VAL A 333 -8.84 -20.43 -0.22
N PHE A 334 -9.15 -20.32 1.07
CA PHE A 334 -8.21 -20.46 2.18
C PHE A 334 -8.18 -21.88 2.80
N ASP A 335 -9.09 -22.77 2.41
CA ASP A 335 -9.16 -24.13 2.99
C ASP A 335 -7.93 -24.98 2.64
N ASP A 336 -7.44 -24.87 1.40
CA ASP A 336 -6.28 -25.60 0.93
C ASP A 336 -4.96 -24.84 1.19
N PRO A 337 -3.90 -25.49 1.69
CA PRO A 337 -2.62 -24.84 1.87
C PRO A 337 -2.00 -24.41 0.54
N ILE A 338 -1.22 -23.32 0.56
CA ILE A 338 -0.40 -22.86 -0.56
C ILE A 338 0.96 -23.55 -0.49
N VAL A 339 1.34 -24.30 -1.53
CA VAL A 339 2.64 -25.00 -1.57
C VAL A 339 3.72 -24.10 -2.14
N TYR A 340 4.64 -23.65 -1.29
CA TYR A 340 5.80 -22.84 -1.70
C TYR A 340 7.11 -23.56 -1.37
N ARG A 341 7.89 -23.89 -2.41
CA ARG A 341 9.18 -24.61 -2.29
C ARG A 341 9.09 -25.90 -1.45
N GLY A 342 8.01 -26.65 -1.62
CA GLY A 342 7.76 -27.91 -0.90
C GLY A 342 7.27 -27.76 0.54
N LYS A 343 6.99 -26.53 1.01
CA LYS A 343 6.35 -26.27 2.30
C LYS A 343 4.89 -25.88 2.12
N HIS A 344 4.03 -26.36 3.02
CA HIS A 344 2.63 -25.94 3.09
C HIS A 344 2.52 -24.66 3.91
N LEU A 345 2.02 -23.60 3.29
CA LEU A 345 1.69 -22.33 3.94
C LEU A 345 0.17 -22.26 4.11
N TYR A 346 -0.28 -22.17 5.35
CA TYR A 346 -1.68 -21.96 5.69
C TYR A 346 -1.91 -20.45 5.80
N VAL A 347 -2.85 -19.94 5.03
CA VAL A 347 -3.21 -18.53 4.96
C VAL A 347 -4.70 -18.44 5.19
N ASN A 348 -5.15 -17.44 5.93
CA ASN A 348 -6.57 -17.18 6.13
C ASN A 348 -6.90 -15.75 5.67
N GLY A 349 -8.18 -15.47 5.49
CA GLY A 349 -8.65 -14.16 5.07
C GLY A 349 -9.78 -13.65 5.96
N SER A 350 -9.76 -12.36 6.27
CA SER A 350 -10.88 -11.67 6.89
C SER A 350 -11.56 -10.76 5.87
N ILE A 351 -12.88 -10.66 5.92
CA ILE A 351 -13.67 -9.93 4.91
C ILE A 351 -14.60 -8.89 5.56
N GLY A 352 -14.58 -7.68 5.02
CA GLY A 352 -15.57 -6.64 5.30
C GLY A 352 -16.46 -6.35 4.11
N ILE A 353 -17.78 -6.27 4.33
CA ILE A 353 -18.78 -6.11 3.27
C ILE A 353 -19.57 -4.81 3.43
N SER A 354 -19.77 -4.10 2.32
CA SER A 354 -20.64 -2.92 2.25
C SER A 354 -21.60 -3.04 1.08
N VAL A 355 -22.88 -2.76 1.28
CA VAL A 355 -23.94 -2.96 0.28
C VAL A 355 -24.56 -1.63 -0.15
N SER A 356 -24.46 -1.31 -1.43
CA SER A 356 -25.17 -0.18 -2.04
C SER A 356 -26.62 -0.55 -2.35
N PRO A 357 -27.59 0.36 -2.20
CA PRO A 357 -27.42 1.78 -1.79
C PRO A 357 -27.41 2.02 -0.28
N HIS A 358 -27.60 0.97 0.54
CA HIS A 358 -27.88 1.11 1.96
C HIS A 358 -26.68 1.66 2.74
N ASN A 359 -25.47 1.31 2.31
CA ASN A 359 -24.22 1.63 2.97
C ASN A 359 -23.43 2.72 2.22
N GLY A 360 -24.04 3.36 1.22
CA GLY A 360 -23.39 4.39 0.40
C GLY A 360 -23.68 4.25 -1.09
N LEU A 361 -23.47 5.34 -1.83
CA LEU A 361 -23.72 5.43 -3.27
C LEU A 361 -22.44 5.58 -4.09
N GLU A 362 -21.31 5.82 -3.44
CA GLU A 362 -20.02 6.07 -4.07
C GLU A 362 -18.96 5.08 -3.57
N PHE A 363 -18.00 4.77 -4.43
CA PHE A 363 -16.94 3.79 -4.13
C PHE A 363 -16.25 4.06 -2.78
N TYR A 364 -15.79 5.29 -2.52
CA TYR A 364 -15.04 5.60 -1.30
C TYR A 364 -15.90 5.52 -0.03
N GLY A 365 -17.20 5.82 -0.13
CA GLY A 365 -18.14 5.63 0.98
C GLY A 365 -18.34 4.15 1.30
N LEU A 366 -18.52 3.33 0.25
CA LEU A 366 -18.64 1.88 0.40
C LEU A 366 -17.35 1.25 0.93
N LEU A 367 -16.18 1.67 0.42
CA LEU A 367 -14.87 1.19 0.86
C LEU A 367 -14.62 1.49 2.34
N LYS A 368 -14.89 2.71 2.78
CA LYS A 368 -14.78 3.08 4.21
C LYS A 368 -15.64 2.19 5.11
N ASN A 369 -16.86 1.89 4.66
CA ASN A 369 -17.78 1.06 5.42
C ASN A 369 -17.38 -0.42 5.39
N ALA A 370 -16.86 -0.92 4.26
CA ALA A 370 -16.28 -2.27 4.18
C ALA A 370 -15.06 -2.41 5.09
N ASP A 371 -14.18 -1.42 5.17
CA ASP A 371 -13.03 -1.40 6.08
C ASP A 371 -13.43 -1.45 7.57
N ALA A 372 -14.46 -0.68 7.94
CA ALA A 372 -15.02 -0.75 9.29
C ALA A 372 -15.56 -2.15 9.61
N ALA A 373 -16.25 -2.80 8.67
CA ALA A 373 -16.74 -4.16 8.84
C ALA A 373 -15.59 -5.19 8.90
N LEU A 374 -14.55 -5.03 8.07
CA LEU A 374 -13.36 -5.87 8.09
C LEU A 374 -12.69 -5.87 9.47
N THR A 375 -12.60 -4.69 10.09
CA THR A 375 -12.06 -4.56 11.44
C THR A 375 -12.90 -5.33 12.47
N ILE A 376 -14.23 -5.34 12.34
CA ILE A 376 -15.10 -6.15 13.19
C ILE A 376 -14.91 -7.64 12.94
N ALA A 377 -14.79 -8.07 11.68
CA ALA A 377 -14.49 -9.46 11.34
C ALA A 377 -13.18 -9.93 12.00
N LYS A 378 -12.13 -9.10 11.96
CA LYS A 378 -10.84 -9.37 12.63
C LYS A 378 -10.96 -9.42 14.16
N LYS A 379 -11.74 -8.51 14.77
CA LYS A 379 -12.02 -8.54 16.22
C LYS A 379 -12.75 -9.81 16.66
N ASN A 380 -13.64 -10.35 15.81
CA ASN A 380 -14.46 -11.53 16.10
C ASN A 380 -13.73 -12.86 15.88
N GLY A 381 -12.41 -12.87 15.70
CA GLY A 381 -11.60 -14.09 15.67
C GLY A 381 -10.78 -14.32 14.41
N LYS A 382 -10.78 -13.38 13.44
CA LYS A 382 -10.16 -13.52 12.11
C LYS A 382 -10.73 -14.71 11.31
N GLY A 383 -10.38 -14.83 10.02
CA GLY A 383 -10.87 -15.94 9.19
C GLY A 383 -12.37 -15.98 8.99
N ASN A 384 -13.03 -14.82 9.01
CA ASN A 384 -14.48 -14.71 8.87
C ASN A 384 -14.84 -13.40 8.16
N PHE A 385 -16.12 -13.21 7.88
CA PHE A 385 -16.65 -12.03 7.24
C PHE A 385 -17.65 -11.27 8.12
N ALA A 386 -17.78 -9.96 7.91
CA ALA A 386 -18.78 -9.13 8.57
C ALA A 386 -19.41 -8.14 7.60
N PHE A 387 -20.73 -7.97 7.73
CA PHE A 387 -21.48 -6.94 7.01
C PHE A 387 -21.40 -5.62 7.76
N PHE A 388 -21.19 -4.52 7.03
CA PHE A 388 -21.34 -3.21 7.60
C PHE A 388 -22.81 -2.93 7.91
N ASP A 389 -23.04 -2.48 9.13
CA ASP A 389 -24.27 -1.82 9.52
C ASP A 389 -23.95 -0.50 10.24
N TYR A 390 -24.96 0.35 10.41
CA TYR A 390 -24.79 1.64 11.09
C TYR A 390 -24.48 1.52 12.59
N SER A 391 -24.63 0.34 13.21
CA SER A 391 -24.21 0.12 14.59
C SER A 391 -22.69 0.08 14.70
N ILE A 392 -22.00 -0.50 13.71
CA ILE A 392 -20.53 -0.53 13.61
C ILE A 392 -19.96 0.88 13.57
N SER A 393 -20.51 1.77 12.73
CA SER A 393 -20.05 3.16 12.68
C SER A 393 -20.24 3.91 14.00
N ARG A 394 -21.31 3.60 14.75
CA ARG A 394 -21.53 4.19 16.08
C ARG A 394 -20.53 3.66 17.10
N GLU A 395 -20.19 2.37 17.06
CA GLU A 395 -19.16 1.77 17.93
C GLU A 395 -17.79 2.43 17.71
N PHE A 396 -17.36 2.61 16.46
CA PHE A 396 -16.10 3.29 16.15
C PHE A 396 -16.07 4.75 16.61
N SER A 397 -17.15 5.50 16.37
CA SER A 397 -17.26 6.88 16.85
C SER A 397 -17.19 6.93 18.38
N ARG A 398 -17.94 6.06 19.06
CA ARG A 398 -17.96 5.96 20.52
C ARG A 398 -16.57 5.63 21.07
N THR A 399 -15.87 4.69 20.47
CA THR A 399 -14.50 4.31 20.83
C THR A 399 -13.54 5.49 20.70
N TYR A 400 -13.63 6.23 19.59
CA TYR A 400 -12.80 7.41 19.35
C TYR A 400 -13.09 8.52 20.37
N ASP A 401 -14.36 8.80 20.64
CA ASP A 401 -14.76 9.81 21.63
C ASP A 401 -14.25 9.44 23.03
N ILE A 402 -14.38 8.17 23.44
CA ILE A 402 -13.82 7.69 24.70
C ILE A 402 -12.30 7.90 24.72
N GLN A 403 -11.58 7.46 23.69
CA GLN A 403 -10.12 7.63 23.60
C GLN A 403 -9.70 9.10 23.70
N ARG A 404 -10.44 10.01 23.06
CA ARG A 404 -10.19 11.45 23.09
C ARG A 404 -10.34 11.99 24.51
N CYS A 405 -11.48 11.75 25.15
CA CYS A 405 -11.78 12.26 26.49
C CYS A 405 -10.85 11.66 27.56
N LEU A 406 -10.52 10.36 27.42
CA LEU A 406 -9.71 9.60 28.37
C LEU A 406 -8.32 10.21 28.61
N ARG A 407 -7.71 10.81 27.57
CA ARG A 407 -6.39 11.47 27.66
C ARG A 407 -6.33 12.60 28.70
N THR A 408 -7.47 13.23 28.99
CA THR A 408 -7.58 14.33 29.95
C THR A 408 -8.33 13.97 31.22
N ALA A 409 -8.94 12.79 31.29
CA ALA A 409 -9.85 12.39 32.37
C ALA A 409 -9.20 12.42 33.76
N ILE A 410 -7.95 11.94 33.89
CA ILE A 410 -7.20 11.99 35.16
C ILE A 410 -6.98 13.44 35.60
N LYS A 411 -6.56 14.32 34.68
CA LYS A 411 -6.32 15.74 35.00
C LYS A 411 -7.60 16.51 35.32
N LYS A 412 -8.73 16.04 34.82
CA LYS A 412 -10.06 16.61 35.08
C LYS A 412 -10.75 15.99 36.31
N GLU A 413 -10.08 15.10 37.03
CA GLU A 413 -10.63 14.42 38.23
C GLU A 413 -11.98 13.72 37.95
N GLU A 414 -12.14 13.14 36.76
CA GLU A 414 -13.40 12.52 36.32
C GLU A 414 -13.56 11.06 36.78
N PHE A 415 -12.49 10.47 37.33
CA PHE A 415 -12.48 9.11 37.85
C PHE A 415 -12.84 9.09 39.32
N TYR A 416 -13.56 8.05 39.71
CA TYR A 416 -13.88 7.76 41.11
C TYR A 416 -13.95 6.24 41.31
N VAL A 417 -13.88 5.81 42.56
CA VAL A 417 -13.89 4.39 42.93
C VAL A 417 -15.13 4.10 43.76
N LEU A 418 -15.89 3.09 43.35
CA LEU A 418 -16.95 2.50 44.16
C LEU A 418 -16.45 1.24 44.83
N PHE A 419 -17.02 0.90 45.97
CA PHE A 419 -16.64 -0.24 46.79
C PHE A 419 -17.81 -1.21 46.89
N GLN A 420 -17.57 -2.48 46.60
CA GLN A 420 -18.57 -3.55 46.74
C GLN A 420 -18.18 -4.50 47.88
N PRO A 421 -19.09 -4.86 48.80
CA PRO A 421 -18.72 -5.63 49.98
C PRO A 421 -18.54 -7.11 49.65
N LYS A 422 -17.51 -7.70 50.25
CA LYS A 422 -17.27 -9.15 50.31
C LYS A 422 -17.79 -9.67 51.65
N VAL A 423 -18.62 -10.71 51.63
CA VAL A 423 -19.34 -11.18 52.82
C VAL A 423 -19.07 -12.66 53.08
N PHE A 424 -18.67 -13.02 54.29
CA PHE A 424 -18.58 -14.42 54.70
C PHE A 424 -19.96 -15.07 54.69
N VAL A 425 -20.10 -16.18 53.98
CA VAL A 425 -21.37 -16.89 53.83
C VAL A 425 -21.87 -17.45 55.16
N SER A 426 -20.94 -17.95 55.99
CA SER A 426 -21.23 -18.65 57.25
C SER A 426 -21.92 -17.75 58.29
N ASN A 427 -21.41 -16.53 58.48
CA ASN A 427 -21.82 -15.61 59.54
C ASN A 427 -22.39 -14.27 59.03
N ARG A 428 -22.40 -14.06 57.70
CA ARG A 428 -22.83 -12.84 57.02
C ARG A 428 -22.07 -11.58 57.41
N LYS A 429 -20.83 -11.71 57.88
CA LYS A 429 -19.97 -10.56 58.20
C LYS A 429 -19.28 -10.03 56.95
N VAL A 430 -19.27 -8.72 56.80
CA VAL A 430 -18.45 -8.05 55.77
C VAL A 430 -16.97 -8.11 56.17
N ILE A 431 -16.13 -8.58 55.26
CA ILE A 431 -14.69 -8.77 55.47
C ILE A 431 -13.81 -7.85 54.65
N GLY A 432 -14.41 -6.96 53.87
CA GLY A 432 -13.67 -6.15 52.95
C GLY A 432 -14.53 -5.70 51.79
N PHE A 433 -13.85 -5.10 50.83
CA PHE A 433 -14.48 -4.53 49.64
C PHE A 433 -13.68 -4.86 48.39
N GLU A 434 -14.33 -4.93 47.24
CA GLU A 434 -13.67 -4.78 45.95
C GLU A 434 -13.74 -3.32 45.50
N ALA A 435 -12.61 -2.76 45.08
CA ALA A 435 -12.50 -1.42 44.52
C ALA A 435 -12.77 -1.45 43.00
N LEU A 436 -13.81 -0.74 42.59
CA LEU A 436 -14.34 -0.76 41.24
C LEU A 436 -14.28 0.64 40.62
N LEU A 437 -13.41 0.80 39.62
CA LEU A 437 -13.26 2.06 38.88
C LEU A 437 -14.57 2.48 38.22
N ARG A 438 -14.89 3.77 38.31
CA ARG A 438 -15.95 4.42 37.54
C ARG A 438 -15.41 5.68 36.90
N TRP A 439 -15.99 6.03 35.76
CA TRP A 439 -15.68 7.25 35.04
C TRP A 439 -16.95 7.98 34.67
N LYS A 440 -17.00 9.26 35.04
CA LYS A 440 -18.06 10.17 34.65
C LYS A 440 -17.43 11.32 33.88
N SER A 441 -17.41 11.18 32.56
CA SER A 441 -16.88 12.21 31.69
C SER A 441 -17.80 13.43 31.70
N SER A 442 -17.22 14.63 31.74
CA SER A 442 -17.94 15.88 31.54
C SER A 442 -18.61 15.98 30.16
N GLU A 443 -18.04 15.35 29.14
CA GLU A 443 -18.54 15.36 27.76
C GLU A 443 -19.45 14.16 27.45
N LEU A 444 -19.06 12.96 27.91
CA LEU A 444 -19.74 11.70 27.53
C LEU A 444 -20.74 11.19 28.57
N GLY A 445 -20.80 11.81 29.75
CA GLY A 445 -21.55 11.30 30.89
C GLY A 445 -20.90 10.03 31.49
N PRO A 446 -21.69 9.16 32.15
CA PRO A 446 -21.17 7.92 32.69
C PRO A 446 -20.72 6.97 31.57
N VAL A 447 -19.53 6.41 31.71
CA VAL A 447 -18.97 5.43 30.76
C VAL A 447 -18.80 4.09 31.47
N SER A 448 -19.26 3.00 30.84
CA SER A 448 -19.17 1.66 31.42
C SER A 448 -17.71 1.21 31.54
N PRO A 449 -17.29 0.56 32.64
CA PRO A 449 -15.99 -0.09 32.74
C PRO A 449 -15.72 -1.06 31.58
N GLY A 450 -16.75 -1.76 31.07
CA GLY A 450 -16.62 -2.67 29.92
C GLY A 450 -16.26 -1.97 28.60
N GLU A 451 -16.62 -0.70 28.43
CA GLU A 451 -16.17 0.12 27.30
C GLU A 451 -14.80 0.76 27.58
N LEU A 452 -14.62 1.26 28.81
CA LEU A 452 -13.47 2.03 29.23
C LEU A 452 -12.17 1.21 29.28
N ILE A 453 -12.20 0.07 29.96
CA ILE A 453 -10.98 -0.69 30.27
C ILE A 453 -10.27 -1.18 28.99
N PRO A 454 -10.96 -1.79 28.00
CA PRO A 454 -10.30 -2.21 26.75
C PRO A 454 -9.64 -1.04 26.01
N ILE A 455 -10.28 0.14 26.00
CA ILE A 455 -9.74 1.34 25.34
C ILE A 455 -8.54 1.88 26.13
N ALA A 456 -8.62 1.89 27.45
CA ALA A 456 -7.52 2.30 28.32
C ALA A 456 -6.29 1.40 28.16
N GLU A 457 -6.49 0.08 28.01
CA GLU A 457 -5.41 -0.88 27.74
C GLU A 457 -4.78 -0.66 26.37
N MET A 458 -5.60 -0.58 25.31
CA MET A 458 -5.12 -0.34 23.94
C MET A 458 -4.30 0.95 23.84
N THR A 459 -4.68 1.98 24.59
CA THR A 459 -4.01 3.29 24.61
C THR A 459 -2.91 3.40 25.67
N ARG A 460 -2.69 2.36 26.48
CA ARG A 460 -1.81 2.32 27.65
C ARG A 460 -2.14 3.34 28.76
N LEU A 461 -3.27 4.02 28.65
CA LEU A 461 -3.79 4.91 29.69
C LEU A 461 -4.28 4.14 30.92
N ILE A 462 -4.43 2.81 30.84
CA ILE A 462 -4.72 1.97 32.00
C ILE A 462 -3.63 2.09 33.08
N ILE A 463 -2.36 2.30 32.72
CA ILE A 463 -1.26 2.38 33.69
C ILE A 463 -1.48 3.53 34.68
N PRO A 464 -1.61 4.80 34.24
CA PRO A 464 -1.86 5.89 35.18
C PRO A 464 -3.24 5.82 35.85
N ILE A 465 -4.24 5.20 35.22
CA ILE A 465 -5.55 4.95 35.84
C ILE A 465 -5.42 3.97 37.01
N SER A 466 -4.68 2.88 36.84
CA SER A 466 -4.44 1.92 37.91
C SER A 466 -3.62 2.51 39.05
N THR A 467 -2.66 3.39 38.76
CA THR A 467 -1.94 4.16 39.79
C THR A 467 -2.91 5.03 40.60
N PHE A 468 -3.87 5.68 39.95
CA PHE A 468 -4.94 6.43 40.64
C PHE A 468 -5.80 5.52 41.53
N ILE A 469 -6.23 4.35 41.03
CA ILE A 469 -7.03 3.39 41.83
C ILE A 469 -6.25 2.94 43.06
N LEU A 470 -4.97 2.58 42.88
CA LEU A 470 -4.09 2.19 43.99
C LEU A 470 -4.03 3.30 45.04
N GLU A 471 -3.70 4.53 44.63
CA GLU A 471 -3.60 5.66 45.55
C GLU A 471 -4.89 5.88 46.36
N GLU A 472 -6.06 5.82 45.71
CA GLU A 472 -7.35 5.93 46.39
C GLU A 472 -7.58 4.77 47.38
N VAL A 473 -7.25 3.55 47.00
CA VAL A 473 -7.37 2.39 47.90
C VAL A 473 -6.47 2.53 49.12
N PHE A 474 -5.20 2.95 48.96
CA PHE A 474 -4.30 3.17 50.08
C PHE A 474 -4.81 4.26 51.04
N LYS A 475 -5.39 5.35 50.51
CA LYS A 475 -6.06 6.37 51.34
C LYS A 475 -7.22 5.79 52.14
N LYS A 476 -8.08 4.98 51.51
CA LYS A 476 -9.24 4.37 52.17
C LYS A 476 -8.86 3.28 53.17
N ILE A 477 -7.77 2.55 52.95
CA ILE A 477 -7.21 1.63 53.94
C ILE A 477 -6.74 2.40 55.17
N ARG A 478 -5.99 3.49 54.98
CA ARG A 478 -5.57 4.36 56.10
C ARG A 478 -6.79 4.86 56.89
N GLU A 479 -7.82 5.34 56.20
CA GLU A 479 -9.07 5.78 56.82
C GLU A 479 -9.73 4.68 57.67
N LEU A 480 -9.76 3.43 57.20
CA LEU A 480 -10.28 2.29 57.98
C LEU A 480 -9.45 1.99 59.24
N LEU A 481 -8.12 2.06 59.12
CA LEU A 481 -7.22 1.83 60.25
C LEU A 481 -7.40 2.91 61.33
N ASP A 482 -7.55 4.16 60.92
CA ASP A 482 -7.76 5.29 61.84
C ASP A 482 -9.14 5.21 62.53
N LEU A 483 -10.13 4.57 61.89
CA LEU A 483 -11.43 4.23 62.49
C LEU A 483 -11.38 3.00 63.41
N GLY A 484 -10.24 2.33 63.53
CA GLY A 484 -10.03 1.18 64.41
C GLY A 484 -10.41 -0.18 63.81
N TYR A 485 -10.64 -0.25 62.50
CA TYR A 485 -10.78 -1.54 61.81
C TYR A 485 -9.41 -2.10 61.45
N ASP A 486 -9.16 -3.37 61.74
CA ASP A 486 -7.86 -4.02 61.51
C ASP A 486 -7.96 -5.41 60.88
N ASN A 487 -9.18 -5.85 60.56
CA ASN A 487 -9.46 -7.15 59.95
C ASN A 487 -10.33 -6.98 58.69
N PHE A 488 -9.69 -6.57 57.60
CA PHE A 488 -10.34 -6.41 56.31
C PHE A 488 -9.34 -6.54 55.16
N LYS A 489 -9.86 -6.68 53.93
CA LYS A 489 -9.08 -6.54 52.69
C LYS A 489 -9.80 -5.68 51.66
N ILE A 490 -9.04 -4.95 50.85
CA ILE A 490 -9.56 -4.27 49.67
C ILE A 490 -8.98 -4.90 48.41
N GLY A 491 -9.87 -5.47 47.58
CA GLY A 491 -9.57 -6.08 46.29
C GLY A 491 -9.34 -5.03 45.21
N ILE A 492 -8.30 -5.22 44.38
CA ILE A 492 -7.96 -4.32 43.26
C ILE A 492 -7.66 -5.16 42.02
N ASN A 493 -8.38 -4.88 40.93
CA ASN A 493 -8.17 -5.49 39.64
C ASN A 493 -6.85 -5.05 39.00
N LEU A 494 -6.06 -6.02 38.53
CA LEU A 494 -4.77 -5.81 37.90
C LEU A 494 -4.84 -5.97 36.38
N SER A 495 -4.40 -4.94 35.65
CA SER A 495 -4.30 -5.01 34.19
C SER A 495 -3.08 -5.81 33.71
N GLU A 496 -3.16 -6.37 32.51
CA GLU A 496 -2.05 -7.10 31.89
C GLU A 496 -0.81 -6.21 31.73
N LEU A 497 -1.01 -4.95 31.35
CA LEU A 497 0.09 -4.03 31.07
C LEU A 497 0.93 -3.73 32.33
N GLN A 498 0.31 -3.67 33.51
CA GLN A 498 1.05 -3.47 34.77
C GLN A 498 1.97 -4.65 35.10
N LEU A 499 1.54 -5.88 34.83
CA LEU A 499 2.40 -7.07 34.95
C LEU A 499 3.50 -7.06 33.89
N ARG A 500 3.15 -6.72 32.64
CA ARG A 500 4.10 -6.74 31.53
C ARG A 500 5.26 -5.76 31.76
N TYR A 501 4.96 -4.56 32.26
CA TYR A 501 5.94 -3.50 32.54
C TYR A 501 6.49 -3.52 33.98
N ASN A 502 6.11 -4.50 34.80
CA ASN A 502 6.50 -4.64 36.21
C ASN A 502 6.25 -3.37 37.06
N THR A 503 5.28 -2.52 36.69
CA THR A 503 5.05 -1.24 37.40
C THR A 503 4.39 -1.45 38.76
N ILE A 504 3.58 -2.51 38.89
CA ILE A 504 2.80 -2.79 40.10
C ILE A 504 3.66 -2.95 41.36
N LEU A 505 4.82 -3.62 41.28
CA LEU A 505 5.69 -3.82 42.45
C LEU A 505 6.23 -2.49 42.99
N ARG A 506 6.64 -1.59 42.09
CA ARG A 506 7.13 -0.26 42.44
C ARG A 506 6.00 0.55 43.07
N ASP A 507 4.84 0.58 42.44
CA ASP A 507 3.70 1.38 42.91
C ASP A 507 3.22 0.89 44.29
N LEU A 508 3.19 -0.43 44.55
CA LEU A 508 2.85 -0.99 45.87
C LEU A 508 3.86 -0.59 46.96
N GLN A 509 5.15 -0.60 46.65
CA GLN A 509 6.20 -0.19 47.60
C GLN A 509 6.12 1.31 47.91
N GLU A 510 5.97 2.13 46.88
CA GLU A 510 5.86 3.58 47.00
C GLU A 510 4.63 3.98 47.85
N PHE A 511 3.46 3.42 47.56
CA PHE A 511 2.25 3.76 48.32
C PHE A 511 2.22 3.17 49.72
N ARG A 512 2.83 1.99 49.94
CA ARG A 512 3.06 1.45 51.28
C ARG A 512 3.83 2.44 52.15
N GLU A 513 4.93 3.00 51.64
CA GLU A 513 5.73 3.97 52.38
C GLU A 513 5.00 5.30 52.55
N LYS A 514 4.37 5.81 51.48
CA LYS A 514 3.66 7.10 51.48
C LYS A 514 2.50 7.16 52.48
N TYR A 515 1.73 6.08 52.60
CA TYR A 515 0.53 6.02 53.45
C TYR A 515 0.74 5.22 54.74
N ASP A 516 1.92 4.64 54.94
CA ASP A 516 2.27 3.78 56.07
C ASP A 516 1.30 2.57 56.23
N VAL A 517 0.87 2.00 55.12
CA VAL A 517 -0.12 0.91 55.08
C VAL A 517 0.57 -0.42 54.78
N ASP A 518 0.34 -1.42 55.62
CA ASP A 518 0.77 -2.80 55.35
C ASP A 518 -0.04 -3.40 54.19
N LEU A 519 0.64 -4.12 53.29
CA LEU A 519 0.03 -4.72 52.11
C LEU A 519 -0.88 -5.91 52.44
N LYS A 520 -0.88 -6.41 53.68
CA LYS A 520 -1.84 -7.44 54.14
C LYS A 520 -3.31 -7.04 53.98
N TYR A 521 -3.60 -5.73 53.90
CA TYR A 521 -4.95 -5.18 53.66
C TYR A 521 -5.32 -5.10 52.18
N ILE A 522 -4.42 -5.49 51.27
CA ILE A 522 -4.61 -5.43 49.83
C ILE A 522 -4.71 -6.84 49.26
N GLU A 523 -5.73 -7.02 48.44
CA GLU A 523 -5.90 -8.21 47.61
C GLU A 523 -5.79 -7.80 46.14
N ILE A 524 -4.86 -8.42 45.42
CA ILE A 524 -4.66 -8.17 44.00
C ILE A 524 -5.43 -9.22 43.20
N GLU A 525 -6.34 -8.77 42.36
CA GLU A 525 -7.19 -9.62 41.54
C GLU A 525 -6.65 -9.68 40.11
N ILE A 526 -6.49 -10.88 39.58
CA ILE A 526 -5.96 -11.11 38.23
C ILE A 526 -6.83 -12.13 37.50
N THR A 527 -7.21 -11.85 36.26
CA THR A 527 -7.98 -12.81 35.47
C THR A 527 -7.10 -13.95 34.94
N GLU A 528 -7.72 -15.11 34.73
CA GLU A 528 -7.07 -16.29 34.15
C GLU A 528 -6.42 -16.00 32.79
N SER A 529 -7.10 -15.23 31.93
CA SER A 529 -6.62 -14.86 30.60
C SER A 529 -5.32 -14.03 30.63
N ILE A 530 -5.21 -13.10 31.58
CA ILE A 530 -4.01 -12.27 31.75
C ILE A 530 -2.82 -13.14 32.18
N LEU A 531 -3.08 -14.09 33.07
CA LEU A 531 -2.07 -14.99 33.60
C LEU A 531 -1.47 -15.88 32.49
N MET A 532 -2.31 -16.45 31.62
CA MET A 532 -1.89 -17.40 30.58
C MET A 532 -1.05 -16.80 29.47
N LYS A 533 -1.16 -15.50 29.18
CA LYS A 533 -0.36 -14.84 28.13
C LYS A 533 1.15 -14.90 28.36
N SER A 534 1.60 -14.96 29.61
CA SER A 534 3.03 -15.02 29.99
C SER A 534 3.22 -15.71 31.33
N PHE A 535 2.76 -16.96 31.42
CA PHE A 535 2.60 -17.72 32.66
C PHE A 535 3.83 -17.67 33.60
N ASP A 536 5.00 -18.10 33.13
CA ASP A 536 6.21 -18.20 33.98
C ASP A 536 6.67 -16.82 34.50
N LYS A 537 6.59 -15.79 33.65
CA LYS A 537 6.95 -14.42 34.05
C LYS A 537 5.95 -13.88 35.07
N ASN A 538 4.66 -14.07 34.83
CA ASN A 538 3.59 -13.56 35.69
C ASN A 538 3.65 -14.22 37.07
N ILE A 539 3.90 -15.53 37.17
CA ILE A 539 4.08 -16.22 38.44
C ILE A 539 5.18 -15.60 39.29
N LYS A 540 6.32 -15.24 38.69
CA LYS A 540 7.42 -14.62 39.42
C LYS A 540 6.99 -13.30 40.08
N ILE A 541 6.28 -12.46 39.32
CA ILE A 541 5.75 -11.18 39.82
C ILE A 541 4.73 -11.40 40.94
N LEU A 542 3.80 -12.35 40.78
CA LEU A 542 2.82 -12.67 41.81
C LEU A 542 3.47 -13.17 43.11
N LYS A 543 4.51 -14.01 43.01
CA LYS A 543 5.31 -14.43 44.18
C LYS A 543 5.98 -13.25 44.86
N ASP A 544 6.49 -12.29 44.10
CA ASP A 544 7.11 -11.10 44.66
C ASP A 544 6.08 -10.18 45.33
N ILE A 545 4.87 -10.05 44.77
CA ILE A 545 3.75 -9.35 45.42
C ILE A 545 3.38 -10.01 46.76
N LYS A 546 3.27 -11.35 46.80
CA LYS A 546 3.00 -12.08 48.06
C LYS A 546 4.08 -11.89 49.11
N LYS A 547 5.36 -11.89 48.72
CA LYS A 547 6.47 -11.61 49.65
C LYS A 547 6.37 -10.22 50.29
N LEU A 548 5.75 -9.26 49.60
CA LEU A 548 5.53 -7.92 50.14
C LEU A 548 4.36 -7.87 51.14
N GLY A 549 3.48 -8.87 51.15
CA GLY A 549 2.42 -9.06 52.15
C GLY A 549 0.99 -9.08 51.58
N ALA A 550 0.79 -8.74 50.30
CA ALA A 550 -0.54 -8.75 49.67
C ALA A 550 -1.01 -10.17 49.35
N THR A 551 -2.33 -10.37 49.32
CA THR A 551 -2.93 -11.63 48.84
C THR A 551 -3.28 -11.55 47.36
N ILE A 552 -3.32 -12.70 46.71
CA ILE A 552 -3.64 -12.79 45.28
C ILE A 552 -4.95 -13.55 45.10
N ALA A 553 -5.89 -12.95 44.38
CA ALA A 553 -7.12 -13.59 43.95
C ALA A 553 -7.08 -13.87 42.45
N LEU A 554 -7.43 -15.11 42.05
CA LEU A 554 -7.65 -15.45 40.64
C LEU A 554 -9.10 -15.17 40.28
N ASP A 555 -9.31 -14.27 39.33
CA ASP A 555 -10.63 -13.82 38.88
C ASP A 555 -11.10 -14.49 37.59
N ASP A 556 -12.41 -14.44 37.35
CA ASP A 556 -13.11 -15.03 36.19
C ASP A 556 -12.84 -16.54 35.97
N PHE A 557 -12.59 -17.30 37.03
CA PHE A 557 -12.19 -18.70 36.91
C PHE A 557 -13.29 -19.55 36.26
N GLY A 558 -12.91 -20.34 35.25
CA GLY A 558 -13.81 -21.26 34.54
C GLY A 558 -14.35 -20.74 33.20
N THR A 559 -14.09 -19.47 32.85
CA THR A 559 -14.55 -18.86 31.58
C THR A 559 -13.55 -19.03 30.43
N GLY A 560 -12.37 -19.61 30.69
CA GLY A 560 -11.23 -19.63 29.77
C GLY A 560 -10.44 -20.95 29.68
N TYR A 561 -9.12 -20.84 29.71
CA TYR A 561 -8.14 -21.92 29.63
C TYR A 561 -8.11 -22.77 30.91
N SER A 562 -9.21 -23.43 31.28
CA SER A 562 -9.30 -24.15 32.55
C SER A 562 -8.47 -25.45 32.58
N SER A 563 -7.15 -25.32 32.62
CA SER A 563 -6.21 -26.42 32.83
C SER A 563 -5.86 -26.50 34.31
N LEU A 564 -6.58 -27.36 35.04
CA LEU A 564 -6.35 -27.68 36.46
C LEU A 564 -4.86 -27.91 36.81
N ASN A 565 -4.06 -28.31 35.82
CA ASN A 565 -2.63 -28.57 35.95
C ASN A 565 -1.84 -27.35 36.47
N TYR A 566 -2.21 -26.12 36.12
CA TYR A 566 -1.48 -24.94 36.59
C TYR A 566 -1.90 -24.48 37.98
N LEU A 567 -3.12 -24.79 38.43
CA LEU A 567 -3.66 -24.28 39.71
C LEU A 567 -2.74 -24.66 40.89
N THR A 568 -2.14 -25.85 40.84
CA THR A 568 -1.16 -26.35 41.82
C THR A 568 0.15 -25.53 41.89
N LYS A 569 0.47 -24.75 40.86
CA LYS A 569 1.69 -23.93 40.76
C LYS A 569 1.44 -22.46 41.09
N LEU A 570 0.17 -22.04 41.15
CA LEU A 570 -0.17 -20.64 41.32
C LEU A 570 -0.01 -20.20 42.76
N PRO A 571 0.65 -19.05 43.01
CA PRO A 571 0.73 -18.46 44.34
C PRO A 571 -0.55 -17.66 44.62
N ILE A 572 -1.72 -18.29 44.58
CA ILE A 572 -3.00 -17.62 44.90
C ILE A 572 -3.47 -17.98 46.31
N ASP A 573 -4.23 -17.06 46.90
CA ASP A 573 -4.88 -17.21 48.20
C ASP A 573 -6.40 -17.37 48.04
N VAL A 574 -6.95 -16.78 46.98
CA VAL A 574 -8.38 -16.72 46.72
C VAL A 574 -8.67 -17.11 45.27
N LEU A 575 -9.76 -17.84 45.04
CA LEU A 575 -10.32 -18.13 43.73
C LEU A 575 -11.74 -17.55 43.64
N LYS A 576 -11.99 -16.73 42.61
CA LYS A 576 -13.29 -16.12 42.37
C LYS A 576 -14.01 -16.87 41.24
N ILE A 577 -15.19 -17.40 41.56
CA ILE A 577 -16.06 -18.09 40.61
C ILE A 577 -16.85 -17.04 39.85
N ASP A 578 -16.71 -17.03 38.53
CA ASP A 578 -17.39 -16.07 37.65
C ASP A 578 -18.91 -16.14 37.80
N ARG A 579 -19.53 -14.97 37.65
CA ARG A 579 -20.98 -14.78 37.73
C ARG A 579 -21.77 -15.70 36.80
N SER A 580 -21.25 -16.07 35.62
CA SER A 580 -21.97 -16.94 34.67
C SER A 580 -22.32 -18.30 35.28
N PHE A 581 -21.44 -18.86 36.12
CA PHE A 581 -21.71 -20.12 36.83
C PHE A 581 -22.73 -19.95 37.95
N VAL A 582 -22.68 -18.82 38.66
CA VAL A 582 -23.56 -18.52 39.81
C VAL A 582 -24.99 -18.21 39.36
N THR A 583 -25.14 -17.48 38.26
CA THR A 583 -26.44 -17.08 37.71
C THR A 583 -27.31 -18.30 37.38
N ASP A 584 -26.69 -19.36 36.87
CA ASP A 584 -27.38 -20.59 36.43
C ASP A 584 -27.56 -21.66 37.53
N LEU A 585 -27.10 -21.40 38.76
CA LEU A 585 -27.16 -22.37 39.88
C LEU A 585 -28.56 -22.93 40.11
N ASN A 586 -29.62 -22.15 39.89
CA ASN A 586 -30.99 -22.60 40.13
C ASN A 586 -31.55 -23.48 39.00
N LYS A 587 -30.99 -23.39 37.79
CA LYS A 587 -31.60 -23.94 36.56
C LYS A 587 -30.75 -25.05 35.91
N ASN A 588 -29.45 -25.07 36.16
CA ASN A 588 -28.52 -25.94 35.45
C ASN A 588 -27.74 -26.86 36.41
N LEU A 589 -28.06 -28.16 36.38
CA LEU A 589 -27.36 -29.18 37.17
C LEU A 589 -25.86 -29.28 36.83
N LYS A 590 -25.47 -28.98 35.58
CA LYS A 590 -24.05 -28.97 35.21
C LYS A 590 -23.31 -27.83 35.88
N SER A 591 -23.89 -26.62 35.91
CA SER A 591 -23.30 -25.47 36.60
C SER A 591 -23.11 -25.75 38.09
N ARG A 592 -24.11 -26.37 38.74
CA ARG A 592 -24.00 -26.85 40.14
C ARG A 592 -22.82 -27.77 40.35
N CYS A 593 -22.72 -28.82 39.54
CA CYS A 593 -21.64 -29.80 39.63
C CYS A 593 -20.26 -29.14 39.44
N ILE A 594 -20.14 -28.19 38.51
CA ILE A 594 -18.89 -27.44 38.29
C ILE A 594 -18.54 -26.61 39.53
N VAL A 595 -19.48 -25.81 40.04
CA VAL A 595 -19.26 -24.95 41.22
C VAL A 595 -18.87 -25.76 42.45
N GLU A 596 -19.57 -26.86 42.74
CA GLU A 596 -19.26 -27.77 43.86
C GLU A 596 -17.83 -28.34 43.75
N ASN A 597 -17.44 -28.78 42.55
CA ASN A 597 -16.11 -29.33 42.32
C ASN A 597 -15.01 -28.25 42.45
N ILE A 598 -15.26 -27.03 41.95
CA ILE A 598 -14.33 -25.92 42.08
C ILE A 598 -14.12 -25.58 43.55
N ILE A 599 -15.19 -25.51 44.35
CA ILE A 599 -15.11 -25.24 45.78
C ILE A 599 -14.30 -26.32 46.50
N ASN A 600 -14.68 -27.58 46.32
CA ASN A 600 -14.00 -28.71 46.97
C ASN A 600 -12.50 -28.78 46.61
N LEU A 601 -12.16 -28.58 45.33
CA LEU A 601 -10.76 -28.59 44.90
C LEU A 601 -9.98 -27.42 45.51
N SER A 602 -10.56 -26.22 45.52
CA SER A 602 -9.91 -25.03 46.07
C SER A 602 -9.61 -25.22 47.56
N HIS A 603 -10.57 -25.76 48.32
CA HIS A 603 -10.37 -26.08 49.73
C HIS A 603 -9.28 -27.12 49.96
N GLN A 604 -9.20 -28.16 49.13
CA GLN A 604 -8.13 -29.16 49.20
C GLN A 604 -6.74 -28.56 48.93
N LEU A 605 -6.67 -27.46 48.18
CA LEU A 605 -5.45 -26.71 47.92
C LEU A 605 -5.19 -25.59 48.95
N GLY A 606 -6.08 -25.39 49.92
CA GLY A 606 -5.99 -24.34 50.91
C GLY A 606 -6.27 -22.94 50.35
N ILE A 607 -7.13 -22.85 49.34
CA ILE A 607 -7.51 -21.61 48.64
C ILE A 607 -8.96 -21.27 49.04
N ASP A 608 -9.20 -20.04 49.47
CA ASP A 608 -10.54 -19.54 49.79
C ASP A 608 -11.33 -19.27 48.50
N VAL A 609 -12.65 -19.47 48.52
CA VAL A 609 -13.50 -19.28 47.35
C VAL A 609 -14.49 -18.14 47.52
N VAL A 610 -14.52 -17.25 46.53
CA VAL A 610 -15.50 -16.17 46.40
C VAL A 610 -16.45 -16.52 45.26
N ALA A 611 -17.75 -16.59 45.52
CA ALA A 611 -18.74 -16.69 44.45
C ALA A 611 -19.29 -15.30 44.09
N GLU A 612 -19.17 -14.94 42.81
CA GLU A 612 -19.53 -13.62 42.29
C GLU A 612 -20.92 -13.55 41.68
N GLY A 613 -21.49 -12.35 41.62
CA GLY A 613 -22.76 -12.11 40.97
C GLY A 613 -23.95 -12.79 41.65
N VAL A 614 -23.89 -12.96 42.98
CA VAL A 614 -24.99 -13.50 43.77
C VAL A 614 -26.09 -12.43 43.90
N GLU A 615 -27.27 -12.71 43.36
CA GLU A 615 -28.40 -11.77 43.29
C GLU A 615 -29.65 -12.26 44.02
N GLU A 616 -29.80 -13.58 44.20
CA GLU A 616 -30.99 -14.22 44.77
C GLU A 616 -30.69 -14.92 46.10
N LYS A 617 -31.69 -15.03 46.97
CA LYS A 617 -31.55 -15.70 48.27
C LYS A 617 -31.25 -17.19 48.11
N GLU A 618 -31.88 -17.83 47.15
CA GLU A 618 -31.72 -19.25 46.83
C GLU A 618 -30.27 -19.59 46.46
N GLN A 619 -29.59 -18.69 45.75
CA GLN A 619 -28.17 -18.82 45.43
C GLN A 619 -27.31 -18.75 46.69
N VAL A 620 -27.59 -17.81 47.60
CA VAL A 620 -26.89 -17.71 48.90
C VAL A 620 -27.08 -18.98 49.73
N ASP A 621 -28.31 -19.45 49.85
CA ASP A 621 -28.64 -20.64 50.64
C ASP A 621 -27.97 -21.89 50.05
N TYR A 622 -27.91 -22.00 48.72
CA TYR A 622 -27.20 -23.10 48.06
C TYR A 622 -25.68 -23.01 48.26
N LEU A 623 -25.07 -21.86 48.01
CA LEU A 623 -23.63 -21.62 48.22
C LEU A 623 -23.21 -21.89 49.66
N LYS A 624 -24.07 -21.58 50.63
CA LYS A 624 -23.87 -21.92 52.04
C LYS A 624 -23.88 -23.43 52.29
N ASN A 625 -24.78 -24.17 51.66
CA ASN A 625 -24.88 -25.62 51.83
C ASN A 625 -23.66 -26.36 51.29
N ILE A 626 -23.05 -25.84 50.23
CA ILE A 626 -21.83 -26.39 49.63
C ILE A 626 -20.55 -25.78 50.22
N LEU A 627 -20.68 -25.07 51.36
CA LEU A 627 -19.58 -24.52 52.15
C LEU A 627 -18.71 -23.48 51.43
N CYS A 628 -19.27 -22.72 50.49
CA CYS A 628 -18.57 -21.56 49.91
C CYS A 628 -18.17 -20.56 51.01
N ASP A 629 -16.97 -19.99 50.93
CA ASP A 629 -16.42 -19.14 51.98
C ASP A 629 -17.03 -17.73 51.94
N ILE A 630 -16.92 -17.09 50.78
CA ILE A 630 -17.22 -15.67 50.59
C ILE A 630 -18.19 -15.52 49.41
N ILE A 631 -19.11 -14.57 49.53
CA ILE A 631 -19.99 -14.18 48.42
C ILE A 631 -19.93 -12.68 48.18
N GLN A 632 -20.06 -12.34 46.91
CA GLN A 632 -20.11 -10.99 46.41
C GLN A 632 -21.21 -10.86 45.36
N GLY A 633 -22.07 -9.86 45.51
CA GLY A 633 -23.16 -9.65 44.56
C GLY A 633 -24.21 -8.68 45.06
N TYR A 634 -25.18 -8.39 44.18
CA TYR A 634 -26.21 -7.39 44.43
C TYR A 634 -27.22 -7.80 45.50
N TYR A 635 -27.27 -9.08 45.86
CA TYR A 635 -28.09 -9.56 46.97
C TYR A 635 -27.80 -8.80 48.27
N PHE A 636 -26.51 -8.53 48.57
CA PHE A 636 -26.12 -7.76 49.75
C PHE A 636 -26.00 -6.27 49.47
N SER A 637 -25.23 -5.90 48.45
CA SER A 637 -25.12 -4.51 48.04
C SER A 637 -24.58 -4.39 46.62
N LYS A 638 -25.12 -3.39 45.91
CA LYS A 638 -24.45 -2.82 44.74
C LYS A 638 -23.17 -2.10 45.17
N PRO A 639 -22.22 -1.85 44.25
CA PRO A 639 -21.09 -0.96 44.49
C PRO A 639 -21.59 0.43 44.92
N ARG A 640 -21.00 1.01 45.97
CA ARG A 640 -21.36 2.33 46.54
C ARG A 640 -20.12 3.15 46.85
N GLU A 641 -20.31 4.44 47.11
CA GLU A 641 -19.23 5.30 47.59
C GLU A 641 -18.74 4.81 48.96
N PHE A 642 -17.49 5.11 49.28
CA PHE A 642 -16.83 4.57 50.47
C PHE A 642 -17.56 5.00 51.75
N GLU A 643 -17.98 6.26 51.79
CA GLU A 643 -18.65 6.91 52.92
C GLU A 643 -19.99 6.23 53.27
N ASP A 644 -20.66 5.65 52.27
CA ASP A 644 -21.92 4.92 52.45
C ASP A 644 -21.73 3.51 52.98
N ILE A 645 -20.57 2.89 52.69
CA ILE A 645 -20.35 1.46 52.90
C ILE A 645 -19.38 1.15 54.05
N VAL A 646 -18.56 2.12 54.47
CA VAL A 646 -17.54 1.97 55.50
C VAL A 646 -18.10 1.37 56.80
N LYS A 647 -19.33 1.74 57.19
CA LYS A 647 -19.98 1.26 58.42
C LYS A 647 -20.46 -0.19 58.34
N MET A 648 -20.39 -0.84 57.19
CA MET A 648 -20.78 -2.23 57.00
C MET A 648 -19.66 -3.20 57.41
N ILE A 649 -18.39 -2.75 57.41
CA ILE A 649 -17.24 -3.58 57.76
C ILE A 649 -17.42 -4.24 59.14
N GLY A 650 -17.14 -5.54 59.24
CA GLY A 650 -17.28 -6.32 60.48
C GLY A 650 -18.72 -6.54 60.97
N LYS A 651 -19.74 -5.94 60.35
CA LYS A 651 -21.15 -6.12 60.72
C LYS A 651 -21.79 -7.30 59.99
N LYS A 652 -22.76 -7.91 60.67
CA LYS A 652 -23.63 -8.94 60.10
C LYS A 652 -24.74 -8.27 59.29
N ILE A 653 -24.92 -8.70 58.03
CA ILE A 653 -25.96 -8.22 57.12
C ILE A 653 -27.11 -9.24 56.98
#